data_AF-A0A194QA38-F1
#
_entry.id   AF-A0A194QA38-F1
#
_cell.length_a   1.000
_cell.length_b   1.000
_cell.length_c   1.000
_cell.angle_alpha   90.00
_cell.angle_beta   90.00
_cell.angle_gamma   90.00
#
_symmetry.space_group_name_H-M   'P 1'
#
loop_
_entity.id
_entity.type
_entity.pdbx_description
1 polymer ?
#
loop_
_entity_poly.entity_id
_entity_poly.type
_entity_poly.pdbx_seq_one_letter_code
_entity_poly.pdbx_strand_id
1 'polypeptide(L)'
;MNDNNIPLNDIDQDPAKIETFDPHEFEFDDPFNTRIKTKPNGRYRYRREIINRENKDSFEEIKTADDIIGPFDDKIDDKIKHDDGNGQQRRQTSSRVPFFTTVKADPVPIVVEGLRIERSDKEPIIIDEGIPSVLAGSGFTLRLFGQGLTRRTVIAFTHDPMDYGQPCKFLVKGEYMVKEDSLFPHTALFELTAPQPINGPKLYVCAKNLKFGARSPDEDEDKYIHMGFDTWTMLATHNNLLPLWATLTLIVICLGFSALFSGLNLGLMSLDRTELKIISNTGTDKERKYSRAIMPVRDHGNYLLCSILLGNVAVNSTFTILLDGLTSGLFAVILSTLAIVLLGEITPQAICSRHGLMIGAKTIMVTKAVMALTAPMAYPVSKLLDYFLGEEIGSVYNRERLKELVKVTTDVNDLDKDEVNIISGALELRKKTVSDVMTKLEDAFMLPITSILDFETMSEIIKSGYSRIPVYEGSRVNVITVLFIKDLAFVDPDDNTPLKTLCQYYQNPCNFVFEDVTLDVMFKQFKEGHKGHMAFVHRINNEGEGDPFYETIGLVTLEDVIEEMIQAEIVDETDVFMDNRTKRRRNRPQNKLQDFAAFAERHENQRIHISPQLTLATFQFLSTSVDAFRPDTVSETVLRRLLKQDVIQHIKVKNKSKRDACTYVFQQGKPVDYFVLVLEGRVEVTVGRENLVFEAGPFTYFGVQALTQNIGVAESPTPSAMGSLQNINMDSMLRHTFVPDYSVRAITELYYLTVKRSLYLAAKRATLMEKGALSKGATNEQFDTEVDKLLQSVDEDISISGEHKTPSRQVSPNPMPVSASPLTRSSFARASPDKNGDKPDEQEKLLK
;
A
#
# COMPACT_ATOMS: atom_id res chain seq x y z
N MET A 1 -33.22 -42.97 -37.52
CA MET A 1 -32.90 -41.52 -37.59
C MET A 1 -31.92 -41.24 -36.46
N ASN A 2 -30.72 -41.85 -36.47
CA ASN A 2 -29.53 -41.61 -37.33
C ASN A 2 -28.64 -40.51 -36.68
N ASP A 3 -27.32 -40.66 -36.48
CA ASP A 3 -26.44 -41.84 -36.65
C ASP A 3 -25.14 -41.75 -35.81
N ASN A 4 -24.73 -42.90 -35.26
CA ASN A 4 -23.39 -43.49 -35.11
C ASN A 4 -22.08 -42.66 -34.99
N ASN A 5 -21.26 -43.06 -33.98
CA ASN A 5 -19.80 -43.33 -33.98
C ASN A 5 -18.77 -42.19 -34.25
N ILE A 6 -17.71 -41.97 -33.45
CA ILE A 6 -16.53 -42.84 -33.12
C ILE A 6 -15.68 -43.08 -34.39
N PRO A 7 -14.39 -42.66 -34.44
CA PRO A 7 -13.34 -43.36 -33.69
C PRO A 7 -12.17 -42.54 -33.08
N LEU A 8 -11.41 -43.24 -32.23
CA LEU A 8 -10.02 -42.94 -31.87
C LEU A 8 -9.10 -43.10 -33.10
N ASN A 9 -7.83 -42.70 -32.97
CA ASN A 9 -6.74 -43.33 -33.72
C ASN A 9 -5.45 -43.27 -32.90
N ASP A 10 -4.89 -44.43 -32.56
CA ASP A 10 -3.58 -44.56 -31.92
C ASP A 10 -2.47 -44.58 -32.98
N ILE A 11 -1.30 -44.01 -32.67
CA ILE A 11 -0.01 -44.38 -33.28
C ILE A 11 1.06 -44.39 -32.18
N ASP A 12 1.87 -45.44 -32.18
CA ASP A 12 2.87 -45.78 -31.15
C ASP A 12 4.24 -45.07 -31.29
N GLN A 13 4.90 -44.91 -30.14
CA GLN A 13 6.33 -45.13 -29.85
C GLN A 13 7.45 -44.45 -30.69
N ASP A 14 8.17 -43.54 -29.99
CA ASP A 14 9.63 -43.60 -29.68
C ASP A 14 10.73 -43.68 -30.78
N PRO A 15 12.00 -43.35 -30.46
CA PRO A 15 12.48 -42.36 -29.47
C PRO A 15 13.67 -41.50 -29.99
N ALA A 16 14.26 -40.74 -29.07
CA ALA A 16 15.65 -40.28 -29.05
C ALA A 16 16.15 -39.30 -30.14
N LYS A 17 16.45 -38.08 -29.68
CA LYS A 17 17.72 -37.43 -30.02
C LYS A 17 18.33 -36.75 -28.79
N ILE A 18 19.56 -37.14 -28.47
CA ILE A 18 20.38 -36.51 -27.44
C ILE A 18 21.27 -35.49 -28.16
N GLU A 19 21.20 -34.22 -27.78
CA GLU A 19 22.23 -33.24 -28.12
C GLU A 19 22.74 -32.58 -26.82
N THR A 20 23.91 -33.05 -26.40
CA THR A 20 24.69 -32.51 -25.27
C THR A 20 25.35 -31.19 -25.65
N PHE A 21 25.24 -30.18 -24.80
CA PHE A 21 26.14 -29.02 -24.82
C PHE A 21 26.52 -28.64 -23.39
N ASP A 22 27.76 -28.93 -23.02
CA ASP A 22 28.40 -28.44 -21.80
C ASP A 22 28.85 -26.97 -21.97
N PRO A 23 29.01 -26.22 -20.86
CA PRO A 23 29.41 -24.82 -20.89
C PRO A 23 30.93 -24.62 -20.91
N HIS A 24 31.37 -23.59 -21.64
CA HIS A 24 32.64 -22.89 -21.39
C HIS A 24 32.30 -21.39 -21.23
N GLU A 25 32.54 -20.82 -20.06
CA GLU A 25 33.78 -20.08 -19.76
C GLU A 25 33.97 -18.84 -20.63
N PHE A 26 33.53 -17.69 -20.11
CA PHE A 26 34.27 -16.43 -20.24
C PHE A 26 34.27 -15.73 -18.88
N GLU A 27 35.46 -15.33 -18.45
CA GLU A 27 35.77 -14.79 -17.12
C GLU A 27 36.31 -13.34 -17.28
N PHE A 28 36.32 -12.59 -16.17
CA PHE A 28 36.77 -11.19 -16.05
C PHE A 28 35.85 -10.13 -16.72
N ASP A 29 35.72 -8.91 -16.20
CA ASP A 29 36.41 -8.28 -15.06
C ASP A 29 35.46 -7.34 -14.27
N ASP A 30 35.73 -7.16 -12.97
CA ASP A 30 34.96 -6.29 -12.05
C ASP A 30 35.86 -5.18 -11.50
N PRO A 31 35.48 -3.89 -11.64
CA PRO A 31 35.94 -2.91 -10.67
C PRO A 31 34.90 -1.80 -10.34
N PHE A 32 34.35 -1.80 -9.13
CA PHE A 32 34.89 -0.96 -8.03
C PHE A 32 34.05 -1.07 -6.73
N ASN A 33 34.68 -1.53 -5.65
CA ASN A 33 34.08 -1.58 -4.31
C ASN A 33 34.76 -0.59 -3.35
N THR A 34 34.09 0.51 -3.04
CA THR A 34 34.61 1.55 -2.12
C THR A 34 33.76 1.68 -0.86
N ARG A 35 33.93 0.73 0.07
CA ARG A 35 33.30 0.78 1.41
C ARG A 35 33.68 2.06 2.19
N ILE A 36 32.67 2.76 2.72
CA ILE A 36 32.81 3.57 3.95
C ILE A 36 31.74 3.12 4.95
N LYS A 37 32.15 2.90 6.21
CA LYS A 37 31.27 2.53 7.33
C LYS A 37 30.80 3.78 8.08
N THR A 38 29.52 3.85 8.43
CA THR A 38 29.06 4.53 9.67
C THR A 38 27.82 3.86 10.25
N LYS A 39 27.67 3.93 11.57
CA LYS A 39 26.47 3.63 12.37
C LYS A 39 26.38 4.68 13.50
N PRO A 40 25.28 4.82 14.25
CA PRO A 40 24.50 6.06 14.18
C PRO A 40 24.51 6.90 15.47
N ASN A 41 24.08 8.16 15.37
CA ASN A 41 23.22 8.85 16.35
C ASN A 41 22.92 10.31 15.92
N GLY A 42 21.77 10.87 16.31
CA GLY A 42 21.56 12.33 16.30
C GLY A 42 20.19 12.83 15.84
N ARG A 43 19.48 13.53 16.75
CA ARG A 43 18.26 14.35 16.52
C ARG A 43 18.62 15.58 15.63
N TYR A 44 17.73 16.37 15.02
CA TYR A 44 16.35 16.79 15.35
C TYR A 44 15.50 16.91 14.05
N ARG A 45 14.19 16.59 13.98
CA ARG A 45 12.97 17.04 14.68
C ARG A 45 12.29 18.31 14.09
N TYR A 46 11.22 18.08 13.30
CA TYR A 46 10.02 18.92 13.09
C TYR A 46 10.13 20.23 12.29
N ARG A 47 9.03 20.89 11.81
CA ARG A 47 7.68 20.51 11.30
C ARG A 47 6.85 21.81 11.14
N ARG A 48 5.96 21.91 10.12
CA ARG A 48 4.74 22.79 10.13
C ARG A 48 4.97 24.33 10.11
N GLU A 49 3.98 25.21 9.86
CA GLU A 49 2.69 25.16 9.12
C GLU A 49 2.34 26.59 8.60
N ILE A 50 1.24 26.68 7.85
CA ILE A 50 0.62 27.82 7.14
C ILE A 50 0.31 29.05 8.05
N ILE A 51 0.35 30.29 7.51
CA ILE A 51 -0.67 31.40 7.60
C ILE A 51 -0.07 32.83 7.45
N ASN A 52 -0.88 33.72 6.86
CA ASN A 52 -0.65 35.11 6.48
C ASN A 52 -0.30 36.13 7.59
N ARG A 53 0.18 37.31 7.14
CA ARG A 53 -0.39 38.68 7.30
C ARG A 53 0.45 39.72 8.08
N GLU A 54 0.48 40.94 7.51
CA GLU A 54 0.65 42.26 8.17
C GLU A 54 2.00 42.55 8.87
N ASN A 55 2.48 43.81 8.99
CA ASN A 55 2.36 45.02 8.16
C ASN A 55 3.39 46.07 8.67
N LYS A 56 3.99 46.88 7.78
CA LYS A 56 4.84 48.06 8.14
C LYS A 56 6.12 47.75 8.97
N ASP A 57 7.13 48.62 9.13
CA ASP A 57 7.25 50.09 9.01
C ASP A 57 8.48 50.57 8.19
N SER A 58 8.60 51.89 8.03
CA SER A 58 9.66 52.62 7.28
C SER A 58 10.76 53.22 8.21
N PHE A 59 11.56 54.19 7.71
CA PHE A 59 12.71 54.91 8.34
C PHE A 59 14.08 54.20 8.20
N GLU A 60 15.23 54.87 7.93
CA GLU A 60 15.48 56.27 7.48
C GLU A 60 16.83 56.38 6.68
N GLU A 61 17.41 57.58 6.55
CA GLU A 61 18.37 57.99 5.52
C GLU A 61 19.83 58.25 6.00
N ILE A 62 20.76 58.23 5.02
CA ILE A 62 22.03 59.02 4.92
C ILE A 62 23.13 58.85 5.99
N LYS A 63 24.34 58.45 5.53
CA LYS A 63 25.61 59.17 5.78
C LYS A 63 26.76 58.73 4.85
N THR A 64 27.82 59.54 4.80
CA THR A 64 28.89 59.58 3.75
C THR A 64 30.30 59.60 4.35
N ALA A 65 31.34 59.36 3.51
CA ALA A 65 32.75 59.80 3.65
C ALA A 65 33.64 59.15 4.76
N ASP A 66 34.97 58.97 4.61
CA ASP A 66 35.93 59.19 3.50
C ASP A 66 37.24 58.32 3.64
N ASP A 67 37.96 58.16 2.52
CA ASP A 67 39.42 57.98 2.24
C ASP A 67 40.46 57.29 3.16
N ILE A 68 41.35 56.48 2.52
CA ILE A 68 42.83 56.43 2.76
C ILE A 68 43.65 56.13 1.45
N ILE A 69 44.30 57.16 0.88
CA ILE A 69 45.71 57.28 0.35
C ILE A 69 46.32 56.30 -0.72
N GLY A 70 47.03 56.86 -1.74
CA GLY A 70 47.91 56.20 -2.76
C GLY A 70 49.42 56.23 -2.43
N PRO A 71 50.39 56.63 -3.31
CA PRO A 71 50.34 57.13 -4.71
C PRO A 71 51.50 56.59 -5.64
N PHE A 72 52.00 57.42 -6.60
CA PHE A 72 53.07 57.24 -7.63
C PHE A 72 52.67 56.40 -8.88
N ASP A 73 52.95 56.77 -10.15
CA ASP A 73 53.44 58.02 -10.81
C ASP A 73 53.36 57.81 -12.37
N ASP A 74 53.68 58.66 -13.37
CA ASP A 74 54.23 60.03 -13.55
C ASP A 74 53.99 60.50 -15.03
N LYS A 75 53.91 61.83 -15.33
CA LYS A 75 54.22 62.55 -16.63
C LYS A 75 53.56 62.11 -17.98
N ILE A 76 53.31 62.95 -19.01
CA ILE A 76 53.34 64.42 -19.37
C ILE A 76 52.64 64.49 -20.79
N ASP A 77 52.31 65.57 -21.52
CA ASP A 77 51.66 66.91 -21.39
C ASP A 77 51.23 67.27 -22.87
N ASP A 78 50.55 68.36 -23.28
CA ASP A 78 50.27 69.64 -22.63
C ASP A 78 48.95 70.36 -23.05
N LYS A 79 48.79 71.58 -22.51
CA LYS A 79 47.75 72.63 -22.50
C LYS A 79 47.32 73.20 -23.89
N ILE A 80 46.17 73.87 -24.10
CA ILE A 80 45.11 74.55 -23.27
C ILE A 80 45.25 76.09 -23.11
N LYS A 81 44.35 76.85 -23.80
CA LYS A 81 43.81 78.21 -23.48
C LYS A 81 44.81 79.40 -23.44
N HIS A 82 44.49 80.68 -23.17
CA HIS A 82 43.31 81.34 -22.54
C HIS A 82 43.08 82.82 -22.98
N ASP A 83 41.94 83.37 -22.54
CA ASP A 83 41.64 84.78 -22.17
C ASP A 83 40.77 85.74 -23.03
N ASP A 84 39.98 86.52 -22.28
CA ASP A 84 39.00 87.54 -22.67
C ASP A 84 39.53 88.98 -22.49
N GLY A 85 38.98 89.94 -23.23
CA GLY A 85 39.26 91.37 -23.04
C GLY A 85 38.22 92.29 -23.67
N ASN A 86 37.78 93.32 -22.94
CA ASN A 86 36.66 94.20 -23.32
C ASN A 86 37.08 95.68 -23.33
N GLY A 87 36.78 96.46 -24.38
CA GLY A 87 37.18 97.88 -24.44
C GLY A 87 36.86 98.71 -25.71
N GLN A 88 35.66 99.29 -25.75
CA GLN A 88 35.28 100.62 -26.30
C GLN A 88 35.94 101.27 -27.57
N GLN A 89 35.06 101.81 -28.43
CA GLN A 89 35.28 102.95 -29.38
C GLN A 89 36.24 102.70 -30.58
N ARG A 90 36.13 103.36 -31.75
CA ARG A 90 35.49 104.63 -32.15
C ARG A 90 35.01 104.64 -33.64
N ARG A 91 34.62 105.79 -34.18
CA ARG A 91 33.97 106.01 -35.52
C ARG A 91 34.94 106.54 -36.61
N GLN A 92 34.57 106.29 -37.88
CA GLN A 92 35.04 106.97 -39.13
C GLN A 92 36.54 106.71 -39.51
N THR A 93 37.00 106.76 -40.76
CA THR A 93 36.60 107.53 -41.97
C THR A 93 36.66 106.73 -43.31
N SER A 94 36.35 107.41 -44.42
CA SER A 94 36.28 106.91 -45.82
C SER A 94 37.63 106.78 -46.54
N SER A 95 37.76 105.81 -47.43
CA SER A 95 38.49 105.94 -48.71
C SER A 95 37.87 105.02 -49.80
N ARG A 96 38.28 105.16 -51.06
CA ARG A 96 37.48 104.80 -52.26
C ARG A 96 38.14 103.77 -53.18
N VAL A 97 37.33 102.82 -53.70
CA VAL A 97 37.21 102.41 -55.14
C VAL A 97 38.47 101.73 -55.76
N PRO A 98 38.35 100.55 -56.43
CA PRO A 98 37.48 100.41 -57.59
C PRO A 98 36.51 99.23 -57.66
N PHE A 99 35.49 99.45 -58.50
CA PHE A 99 34.62 98.43 -59.08
C PHE A 99 35.45 97.32 -59.72
N PHE A 100 35.00 96.08 -59.55
CA PHE A 100 35.13 95.05 -60.58
C PHE A 100 33.74 94.66 -61.09
N THR A 101 33.67 94.41 -62.39
CA THR A 101 32.43 94.13 -63.11
C THR A 101 31.81 92.80 -62.70
N THR A 102 30.48 92.78 -62.53
CA THR A 102 29.69 91.56 -62.40
C THR A 102 29.67 90.82 -63.74
N VAL A 103 30.63 89.91 -63.93
CA VAL A 103 30.52 88.86 -64.94
C VAL A 103 29.34 87.97 -64.53
N LYS A 104 28.28 87.96 -65.35
CA LYS A 104 27.27 86.88 -65.26
C LYS A 104 27.97 85.59 -65.67
N ALA A 105 28.12 84.66 -64.74
CA ALA A 105 28.24 83.26 -65.11
C ALA A 105 26.89 82.80 -65.66
N ASP A 106 26.90 82.06 -66.76
CA ASP A 106 25.70 81.39 -67.24
C ASP A 106 25.23 80.35 -66.20
N PRO A 107 23.91 80.08 -66.09
CA PRO A 107 23.41 79.10 -65.14
C PRO A 107 23.93 77.71 -65.51
N VAL A 108 24.77 77.15 -64.64
CA VAL A 108 25.28 75.77 -64.79
C VAL A 108 24.07 74.83 -64.86
N PRO A 109 23.93 74.02 -65.93
CA PRO A 109 22.80 73.11 -66.06
C PRO A 109 22.84 72.06 -64.95
N ILE A 110 21.67 71.70 -64.41
CA ILE A 110 21.55 70.65 -63.41
C ILE A 110 21.81 69.32 -64.11
N VAL A 111 22.84 68.59 -63.68
CA VAL A 111 23.17 67.24 -64.17
C VAL A 111 23.25 66.33 -62.94
N VAL A 112 22.48 65.25 -62.90
CA VAL A 112 22.61 64.21 -61.87
C VAL A 112 23.45 63.08 -62.44
N GLU A 113 24.63 62.87 -61.86
CA GLU A 113 25.60 61.84 -62.24
C GLU A 113 25.32 60.49 -61.54
N GLY A 114 24.53 60.50 -60.46
CA GLY A 114 24.03 59.28 -59.82
C GLY A 114 23.28 59.54 -58.51
N LEU A 115 22.68 58.50 -57.94
CA LEU A 115 21.98 58.56 -56.66
C LEU A 115 22.41 57.47 -55.67
N ARG A 116 22.20 57.73 -54.37
CA ARG A 116 22.44 56.77 -53.27
C ARG A 116 21.48 57.04 -52.12
N ILE A 117 20.93 55.97 -51.53
CA ILE A 117 20.20 56.06 -50.26
C ILE A 117 21.20 56.12 -49.11
N GLU A 118 21.06 57.12 -48.23
CA GLU A 118 21.85 57.29 -47.01
C GLU A 118 21.17 56.64 -45.80
N ARG A 119 19.84 56.78 -45.72
CA ARG A 119 18.99 56.23 -44.64
C ARG A 119 17.62 55.89 -45.20
N SER A 120 16.96 54.88 -44.65
CA SER A 120 15.56 54.53 -44.93
C SER A 120 14.98 53.79 -43.73
N ASP A 121 13.67 53.90 -43.49
CA ASP A 121 13.01 53.25 -42.34
C ASP A 121 13.02 51.71 -42.42
N LYS A 122 13.24 51.15 -43.62
CA LYS A 122 13.51 49.73 -43.86
C LYS A 122 14.68 49.59 -44.84
N GLU A 123 15.37 48.45 -44.80
CA GLU A 123 16.54 48.23 -45.67
C GLU A 123 16.16 48.25 -47.16
N PRO A 124 16.86 49.03 -48.01
CA PRO A 124 16.55 49.12 -49.43
C PRO A 124 17.02 47.87 -50.19
N ILE A 125 16.13 47.32 -51.02
CA ILE A 125 16.40 46.13 -51.85
C ILE A 125 16.95 46.59 -53.19
N ILE A 126 18.05 45.99 -53.68
CA ILE A 126 18.56 46.27 -55.02
C ILE A 126 17.82 45.40 -56.05
N ILE A 127 17.25 46.04 -57.08
CA ILE A 127 16.51 45.42 -58.20
C ILE A 127 17.30 45.70 -59.50
N ASP A 128 17.08 44.91 -60.55
CA ASP A 128 17.53 45.10 -61.95
C ASP A 128 18.80 45.95 -62.13
N GLU A 129 19.96 45.30 -62.22
CA GLU A 129 21.24 45.93 -62.61
C GLU A 129 21.71 47.12 -61.74
N GLY A 130 21.21 47.22 -60.50
CA GLY A 130 21.74 48.14 -59.47
C GLY A 130 20.76 49.21 -58.98
N ILE A 131 19.52 49.21 -59.45
CA ILE A 131 18.49 50.19 -59.06
C ILE A 131 18.08 49.96 -57.58
N PRO A 132 18.25 50.94 -56.68
CA PRO A 132 17.81 50.80 -55.31
C PRO A 132 16.29 50.93 -55.18
N SER A 133 15.66 50.05 -54.40
CA SER A 133 14.23 50.01 -54.14
C SER A 133 13.88 50.25 -52.67
N VAL A 134 12.93 51.15 -52.41
CA VAL A 134 12.39 51.44 -51.07
C VAL A 134 10.93 51.02 -50.95
N LEU A 135 10.48 50.75 -49.72
CA LEU A 135 9.08 50.41 -49.47
C LEU A 135 8.20 51.65 -49.68
N ALA A 136 7.12 51.52 -50.45
CA ALA A 136 6.16 52.60 -50.66
C ALA A 136 5.58 53.12 -49.33
N GLY A 137 5.59 54.43 -49.15
CA GLY A 137 5.12 55.11 -47.94
C GLY A 137 6.16 55.28 -46.82
N SER A 138 7.35 54.65 -46.88
CA SER A 138 8.40 54.89 -45.87
C SER A 138 9.18 56.18 -46.14
N GLY A 139 9.74 56.76 -45.07
CA GLY A 139 10.75 57.80 -45.15
C GLY A 139 12.11 57.28 -45.62
N PHE A 140 12.82 58.10 -46.38
CA PHE A 140 14.21 57.86 -46.76
C PHE A 140 14.97 59.16 -47.03
N THR A 141 16.29 59.13 -46.83
CA THR A 141 17.21 60.21 -47.19
C THR A 141 17.98 59.79 -48.45
N LEU A 142 17.81 60.55 -49.54
CA LEU A 142 18.51 60.34 -50.80
C LEU A 142 19.65 61.36 -50.92
N ARG A 143 20.86 60.88 -51.23
CA ARG A 143 21.93 61.70 -51.76
C ARG A 143 21.88 61.67 -53.29
N LEU A 144 21.82 62.83 -53.91
CA LEU A 144 22.12 62.97 -55.34
C LEU A 144 23.56 63.45 -55.51
N PHE A 145 24.24 62.88 -56.49
CA PHE A 145 25.56 63.30 -56.98
C PHE A 145 25.40 64.02 -58.31
N GLY A 146 26.15 65.09 -58.54
CA GLY A 146 26.13 65.82 -59.80
C GLY A 146 26.37 67.31 -59.67
N GLN A 147 26.26 68.01 -60.80
CA GLN A 147 26.65 69.41 -60.97
C GLN A 147 25.42 70.32 -61.10
N GLY A 148 25.58 71.61 -60.78
CA GLY A 148 24.48 72.60 -60.82
C GLY A 148 23.49 72.52 -59.65
N LEU A 149 23.74 71.66 -58.64
CA LEU A 149 22.94 71.58 -57.41
C LEU A 149 23.11 72.85 -56.55
N THR A 150 22.02 73.34 -55.96
CA THR A 150 21.98 74.57 -55.15
C THR A 150 21.09 74.39 -53.91
N ARG A 151 21.15 75.35 -52.96
CA ARG A 151 20.20 75.42 -51.82
C ARG A 151 18.73 75.66 -52.25
N ARG A 152 18.47 75.81 -53.56
CA ARG A 152 17.15 76.01 -54.17
C ARG A 152 16.82 74.93 -55.22
N THR A 153 17.55 73.83 -55.26
CA THR A 153 17.16 72.67 -56.08
C THR A 153 15.93 72.01 -55.46
N VAL A 154 14.93 71.76 -56.29
CA VAL A 154 13.74 70.97 -55.98
C VAL A 154 13.73 69.76 -56.88
N ILE A 155 13.47 68.59 -56.32
CA ILE A 155 13.29 67.34 -57.07
C ILE A 155 11.85 66.82 -56.94
N ALA A 156 11.41 66.16 -58.00
CA ALA A 156 10.17 65.41 -58.10
C ALA A 156 10.44 64.11 -58.87
N PHE A 157 9.47 63.20 -58.93
CA PHE A 157 9.59 61.95 -59.70
C PHE A 157 8.57 61.88 -60.84
N THR A 158 8.88 61.12 -61.88
CA THR A 158 7.91 60.67 -62.89
C THR A 158 8.06 59.17 -63.17
N HIS A 159 7.04 58.56 -63.76
CA HIS A 159 7.10 57.21 -64.33
C HIS A 159 7.41 57.21 -65.85
N ASP A 160 7.34 58.37 -66.52
CA ASP A 160 7.57 58.49 -67.96
C ASP A 160 9.09 58.59 -68.28
N PRO A 161 9.70 57.62 -68.99
CA PRO A 161 11.10 57.73 -69.40
C PRO A 161 11.28 58.79 -70.50
N MET A 162 12.20 59.73 -70.27
CA MET A 162 12.58 60.78 -71.22
C MET A 162 14.10 60.98 -71.27
N ASP A 163 14.61 61.57 -72.35
CA ASP A 163 16.02 61.98 -72.45
C ASP A 163 16.35 63.12 -71.47
N TYR A 164 17.63 63.24 -71.11
CA TYR A 164 18.14 64.38 -70.34
C TYR A 164 17.78 65.71 -71.01
N GLY A 165 17.39 66.71 -70.22
CA GLY A 165 17.07 68.05 -70.72
C GLY A 165 15.63 68.23 -71.21
N GLN A 166 14.85 67.15 -71.34
CA GLN A 166 13.43 67.23 -71.72
C GLN A 166 12.55 67.69 -70.55
N PRO A 167 11.42 68.38 -70.79
CA PRO A 167 10.50 68.77 -69.73
C PRO A 167 9.70 67.56 -69.23
N CYS A 168 9.75 67.32 -67.92
CA CYS A 168 9.01 66.24 -67.27
C CYS A 168 7.49 66.40 -67.42
N LYS A 169 6.80 65.26 -67.54
CA LYS A 169 5.34 65.15 -67.58
C LYS A 169 4.87 64.27 -66.41
N PHE A 170 3.60 64.43 -66.05
CA PHE A 170 2.87 63.62 -65.06
C PHE A 170 3.68 63.34 -63.78
N LEU A 171 4.12 64.42 -63.11
CA LEU A 171 4.86 64.33 -61.86
C LEU A 171 4.04 63.58 -60.80
N VAL A 172 4.71 62.65 -60.12
CA VAL A 172 4.20 61.96 -58.96
C VAL A 172 4.15 62.93 -57.79
N LYS A 173 3.10 62.88 -56.96
CA LYS A 173 2.88 63.84 -55.87
C LYS A 173 4.03 63.83 -54.86
N GLY A 174 4.73 64.95 -54.76
CA GLY A 174 5.83 65.18 -53.83
C GLY A 174 6.91 66.02 -54.49
N GLU A 175 7.13 67.22 -53.98
CA GLU A 175 8.22 68.11 -54.38
C GLU A 175 9.14 68.29 -53.18
N TYR A 176 10.42 67.97 -53.35
CA TYR A 176 11.36 67.80 -52.25
C TYR A 176 12.55 68.74 -52.41
N MET A 177 12.82 69.54 -51.39
CA MET A 177 13.89 70.54 -51.39
C MET A 177 15.17 69.97 -50.77
N VAL A 178 16.32 70.55 -51.12
CA VAL A 178 17.61 70.23 -50.49
C VAL A 178 17.55 70.50 -48.99
N LYS A 179 17.96 69.54 -48.17
CA LYS A 179 18.05 69.68 -46.72
C LYS A 179 19.06 70.77 -46.34
N GLU A 180 18.69 71.63 -45.39
CA GLU A 180 19.56 72.71 -44.92
C GLU A 180 20.93 72.18 -44.45
N ASP A 181 21.98 72.92 -44.81
CA ASP A 181 23.40 72.62 -44.61
C ASP A 181 23.91 71.25 -45.12
N SER A 182 23.17 70.58 -46.02
CA SER A 182 23.60 69.34 -46.68
C SER A 182 24.29 69.50 -48.05
N LEU A 183 24.47 70.74 -48.52
CA LEU A 183 24.97 71.03 -49.87
C LEU A 183 26.52 71.05 -49.92
N PHE A 184 27.08 70.15 -50.73
CA PHE A 184 28.49 70.11 -51.12
C PHE A 184 28.61 70.38 -52.64
N PRO A 185 29.79 70.76 -53.17
CA PRO A 185 29.93 71.19 -54.57
C PRO A 185 29.47 70.20 -55.65
N HIS A 186 29.39 68.89 -55.31
CA HIS A 186 28.92 67.83 -56.21
C HIS A 186 27.85 66.92 -55.57
N THR A 187 27.30 67.24 -54.38
CA THR A 187 26.27 66.40 -53.74
C THR A 187 25.28 67.20 -52.90
N ALA A 188 24.01 66.78 -52.86
CA ALA A 188 23.00 67.29 -51.94
C ALA A 188 22.19 66.15 -51.30
N LEU A 189 21.66 66.36 -50.08
CA LEU A 189 20.72 65.45 -49.44
C LEU A 189 19.28 65.96 -49.55
N PHE A 190 18.36 65.03 -49.75
CA PHE A 190 16.92 65.25 -49.79
C PHE A 190 16.24 64.28 -48.82
N GLU A 191 15.27 64.75 -48.05
CA GLU A 191 14.43 63.90 -47.20
C GLU A 191 13.07 63.70 -47.88
N LEU A 192 12.72 62.43 -48.07
CA LEU A 192 11.71 61.99 -49.03
C LEU A 192 10.77 60.97 -48.38
N THR A 193 9.55 60.88 -48.91
CA THR A 193 8.62 59.78 -48.63
C THR A 193 8.44 59.00 -49.92
N ALA A 194 8.64 57.69 -49.88
CA ALA A 194 8.56 56.82 -51.05
C ALA A 194 7.15 56.86 -51.67
N PRO A 195 6.98 57.32 -52.92
CA PRO A 195 5.65 57.38 -53.52
C PRO A 195 5.14 55.97 -53.88
N GLN A 196 3.82 55.83 -53.92
CA GLN A 196 3.20 54.56 -54.32
C GLN A 196 3.50 54.25 -55.79
N PRO A 197 3.87 53.00 -56.15
CA PRO A 197 4.11 52.59 -57.52
C PRO A 197 2.78 52.48 -58.28
N ILE A 198 2.29 53.60 -58.81
CA ILE A 198 0.99 53.67 -59.52
C ILE A 198 1.14 53.09 -60.93
N ASN A 199 2.14 53.54 -61.70
CA ASN A 199 2.39 53.09 -63.07
C ASN A 199 3.68 52.25 -63.16
N GLY A 200 3.79 51.25 -62.28
CA GLY A 200 4.96 50.37 -62.18
C GLY A 200 5.99 50.80 -61.14
N PRO A 201 7.03 49.97 -60.91
CA PRO A 201 7.94 50.16 -59.77
C PRO A 201 9.06 51.17 -60.02
N LYS A 202 9.37 51.54 -61.27
CA LYS A 202 10.51 52.42 -61.60
C LYS A 202 10.08 53.90 -61.59
N LEU A 203 10.98 54.75 -61.08
CA LEU A 203 10.83 56.19 -60.92
C LEU A 203 12.07 56.90 -61.47
N TYR A 204 11.84 57.93 -62.28
CA TYR A 204 12.88 58.78 -62.85
C TYR A 204 12.93 60.12 -62.12
N VAL A 205 14.13 60.69 -61.95
CA VAL A 205 14.35 61.95 -61.24
C VAL A 205 14.12 63.14 -62.17
N CYS A 206 13.30 64.09 -61.70
CA CYS A 206 13.04 65.38 -62.31
C CYS A 206 13.54 66.50 -61.39
N ALA A 207 14.22 67.52 -61.92
CA ALA A 207 14.79 68.60 -61.10
C ALA A 207 14.53 70.00 -61.68
N LYS A 208 14.40 71.01 -60.80
CA LYS A 208 14.48 72.45 -61.14
C LYS A 208 15.26 73.23 -60.07
N ASN A 209 15.87 74.36 -60.44
CA ASN A 209 16.49 75.31 -59.51
C ASN A 209 15.59 76.55 -59.43
N LEU A 210 15.05 76.88 -58.26
CA LEU A 210 14.12 78.01 -58.12
C LEU A 210 14.82 79.35 -58.40
N LYS A 211 14.16 80.22 -59.18
CA LYS A 211 14.60 81.58 -59.49
C LYS A 211 14.86 82.40 -58.23
N PHE A 212 15.64 83.48 -58.38
CA PHE A 212 15.96 84.42 -57.32
C PHE A 212 14.76 85.32 -56.97
N GLY A 213 13.75 84.76 -56.31
CA GLY A 213 12.54 85.45 -55.88
C GLY A 213 11.55 84.50 -55.18
N ALA A 214 11.28 83.36 -55.82
CA ALA A 214 10.42 82.31 -55.29
C ALA A 214 10.94 81.75 -53.95
N ARG A 215 10.00 81.34 -53.10
CA ARG A 215 10.18 80.69 -51.79
C ARG A 215 9.59 79.28 -51.77
N SER A 216 8.50 79.01 -52.50
CA SER A 216 7.97 77.65 -52.71
C SER A 216 8.16 77.18 -54.16
N PRO A 217 8.04 75.87 -54.43
CA PRO A 217 8.07 75.34 -55.80
C PRO A 217 6.91 75.80 -56.68
N ASP A 218 5.74 76.09 -56.08
CA ASP A 218 4.53 76.58 -56.76
C ASP A 218 4.69 78.00 -57.34
N GLU A 219 5.58 78.82 -56.76
CA GLU A 219 5.80 80.22 -57.17
C GLU A 219 6.67 80.36 -58.44
N ASP A 220 7.14 79.25 -59.02
CA ASP A 220 8.06 79.26 -60.16
C ASP A 220 7.54 78.44 -61.36
N GLU A 221 7.13 79.15 -62.41
CA GLU A 221 6.60 78.59 -63.67
C GLU A 221 7.62 77.76 -64.48
N ASP A 222 8.90 77.72 -64.08
CA ASP A 222 9.89 76.88 -64.77
C ASP A 222 9.55 75.39 -64.63
N LYS A 223 9.55 74.72 -65.79
CA LYS A 223 9.25 73.30 -65.92
C LYS A 223 10.39 72.46 -65.36
N TYR A 224 10.05 71.41 -64.63
CA TYR A 224 10.98 70.38 -64.21
C TYR A 224 11.67 69.71 -65.41
N ILE A 225 12.98 69.53 -65.31
CA ILE A 225 13.82 68.92 -66.34
C ILE A 225 14.08 67.46 -65.96
N HIS A 226 14.00 66.56 -66.92
CA HIS A 226 14.28 65.14 -66.73
C HIS A 226 15.79 64.89 -66.66
N MET A 227 16.23 64.08 -65.69
CA MET A 227 17.67 63.84 -65.43
C MET A 227 18.27 62.69 -66.24
N GLY A 228 17.46 61.96 -67.02
CA GLY A 228 17.89 60.80 -67.83
C GLY A 228 17.16 59.52 -67.42
N PHE A 229 17.40 58.43 -68.15
CA PHE A 229 16.76 57.13 -67.92
C PHE A 229 17.73 56.02 -67.51
N ASP A 230 18.99 56.36 -67.24
CA ASP A 230 20.07 55.42 -66.89
C ASP A 230 19.88 54.77 -65.51
N THR A 231 20.43 53.56 -65.34
CA THR A 231 20.22 52.75 -64.12
C THR A 231 20.72 53.41 -62.84
N TRP A 232 21.80 54.20 -62.92
CA TRP A 232 22.37 54.94 -61.80
C TRP A 232 21.60 56.22 -61.42
N THR A 233 20.58 56.64 -62.20
CA THR A 233 19.68 57.77 -61.88
C THR A 233 18.24 57.35 -61.59
N MET A 234 17.90 56.05 -61.72
CA MET A 234 16.60 55.50 -61.37
C MET A 234 16.48 55.14 -59.88
N LEU A 235 15.27 55.31 -59.34
CA LEU A 235 14.82 54.77 -58.05
C LEU A 235 13.70 53.76 -58.30
N ALA A 236 13.50 52.79 -57.41
CA ALA A 236 12.34 51.92 -57.43
C ALA A 236 11.49 52.00 -56.15
N THR A 237 10.18 51.74 -56.25
CA THR A 237 9.31 51.50 -55.09
C THR A 237 8.55 50.19 -55.19
N HIS A 238 8.41 49.51 -54.05
CA HIS A 238 7.69 48.24 -53.93
C HIS A 238 6.63 48.32 -52.82
N ASN A 239 5.64 47.41 -52.84
CA ASN A 239 4.60 47.31 -51.81
C ASN A 239 4.83 46.08 -50.92
N ASN A 240 4.24 46.06 -49.71
CA ASN A 240 4.20 44.86 -48.88
C ASN A 240 3.47 43.71 -49.61
N LEU A 241 3.98 42.47 -49.50
CA LEU A 241 3.45 41.30 -50.20
C LEU A 241 2.02 40.90 -49.77
N LEU A 242 1.57 41.30 -48.58
CA LEU A 242 0.26 40.99 -48.03
C LEU A 242 -0.45 42.27 -47.55
N PRO A 243 -1.77 42.40 -47.76
CA PRO A 243 -2.55 43.50 -47.20
C PRO A 243 -2.71 43.32 -45.69
N LEU A 244 -2.67 44.42 -44.94
CA LEU A 244 -2.57 44.44 -43.47
C LEU A 244 -3.63 43.56 -42.76
N TRP A 245 -4.87 43.52 -43.27
CA TRP A 245 -5.95 42.68 -42.73
C TRP A 245 -5.68 41.17 -42.86
N ALA A 246 -5.03 40.75 -43.95
CA ALA A 246 -4.63 39.36 -44.16
C ALA A 246 -3.46 39.00 -43.24
N THR A 247 -2.47 39.88 -43.10
CA THR A 247 -1.34 39.69 -42.17
C THR A 247 -1.82 39.57 -40.72
N LEU A 248 -2.74 40.43 -40.29
CA LEU A 248 -3.33 40.37 -38.94
C LEU A 248 -4.13 39.07 -38.71
N THR A 249 -4.92 38.65 -39.71
CA THR A 249 -5.68 37.38 -39.66
C THR A 249 -4.73 36.18 -39.58
N LEU A 250 -3.65 36.19 -40.37
CA LEU A 250 -2.62 35.14 -40.38
C LEU A 250 -1.88 35.07 -39.04
N ILE A 251 -1.54 36.20 -38.42
CA ILE A 251 -0.91 36.27 -37.08
C ILE A 251 -1.79 35.62 -36.01
N VAL A 252 -3.11 35.89 -36.02
CA VAL A 252 -4.06 35.26 -35.08
C VAL A 252 -4.16 33.74 -35.31
N ILE A 253 -4.17 33.30 -36.58
CA ILE A 253 -4.19 31.88 -36.94
C ILE A 253 -2.88 31.18 -36.51
N CYS A 254 -1.72 31.80 -36.74
CA CYS A 254 -0.43 31.28 -36.28
C CYS A 254 -0.37 31.17 -34.75
N LEU A 255 -0.82 32.18 -34.00
CA LEU A 255 -0.87 32.10 -32.54
C LEU A 255 -1.79 30.98 -32.05
N GLY A 256 -2.92 30.74 -32.74
CA GLY A 256 -3.83 29.62 -32.48
C GLY A 256 -3.21 28.24 -32.75
N PHE A 257 -2.39 28.10 -33.81
CA PHE A 257 -1.67 26.85 -34.09
C PHE A 257 -0.47 26.63 -33.15
N SER A 258 0.26 27.68 -32.78
CA SER A 258 1.28 27.65 -31.72
C SER A 258 0.69 27.10 -30.43
N ALA A 259 -0.42 27.70 -29.98
CA ALA A 259 -1.18 27.24 -28.83
C ALA A 259 -1.60 25.77 -28.91
N LEU A 260 -2.11 25.35 -30.07
CA LEU A 260 -2.54 23.98 -30.28
C LEU A 260 -1.36 22.98 -30.23
N PHE A 261 -0.24 23.28 -30.89
CA PHE A 261 0.89 22.36 -30.98
C PHE A 261 1.66 22.26 -29.66
N SER A 262 1.93 23.40 -29.00
CA SER A 262 2.58 23.41 -27.69
C SER A 262 1.73 22.69 -26.63
N GLY A 263 0.41 22.93 -26.63
CA GLY A 263 -0.53 22.23 -25.76
C GLY A 263 -0.62 20.72 -26.03
N LEU A 264 -0.73 20.31 -27.30
CA LEU A 264 -0.79 18.90 -27.69
C LEU A 264 0.51 18.13 -27.43
N ASN A 265 1.67 18.78 -27.53
CA ASN A 265 2.94 18.13 -27.20
C ASN A 265 2.92 17.60 -25.77
N LEU A 266 2.55 18.46 -24.80
CA LEU A 266 2.42 18.01 -23.40
C LEU A 266 1.24 17.05 -23.21
N GLY A 267 0.05 17.40 -23.69
CA GLY A 267 -1.19 16.67 -23.42
C GLY A 267 -1.37 15.33 -24.14
N LEU A 268 -0.55 15.02 -25.15
CA LEU A 268 -0.47 13.68 -25.76
C LEU A 268 0.70 12.87 -25.20
N MET A 269 1.86 13.48 -24.93
CA MET A 269 3.01 12.75 -24.38
C MET A 269 2.80 12.32 -22.93
N SER A 270 2.04 13.09 -22.14
CA SER A 270 1.69 12.77 -20.75
C SER A 270 0.80 11.54 -20.60
N LEU A 271 0.19 11.04 -21.68
CA LEU A 271 -0.66 9.84 -21.68
C LEU A 271 0.21 8.63 -22.05
N ASP A 272 0.39 7.69 -21.12
CA ASP A 272 1.09 6.43 -21.40
C ASP A 272 0.19 5.47 -22.20
N ARG A 273 0.81 4.59 -23.00
CA ARG A 273 0.14 3.56 -23.78
C ARG A 273 -0.64 2.60 -22.87
N THR A 274 -0.07 2.26 -21.71
CA THR A 274 -0.72 1.39 -20.72
C THR A 274 -1.93 2.07 -20.07
N GLU A 275 -1.82 3.35 -19.70
CA GLU A 275 -2.92 4.15 -19.15
C GLU A 275 -4.07 4.30 -20.16
N LEU A 276 -3.76 4.66 -21.41
CA LEU A 276 -4.73 4.72 -22.50
C LEU A 276 -5.46 3.37 -22.68
N LYS A 277 -4.74 2.25 -22.57
CA LYS A 277 -5.32 0.91 -22.71
C LYS A 277 -6.20 0.52 -21.52
N ILE A 278 -5.86 0.93 -20.31
CA ILE A 278 -6.73 0.83 -19.13
C ILE A 278 -8.01 1.65 -19.38
N ILE A 279 -7.90 2.94 -19.69
CA ILE A 279 -9.04 3.84 -19.94
C ILE A 279 -9.93 3.35 -21.09
N SER A 280 -9.36 2.74 -22.14
CA SER A 280 -10.12 2.13 -23.26
C SER A 280 -11.04 0.97 -22.82
N ASN A 281 -10.74 0.34 -21.68
CA ASN A 281 -11.47 -0.79 -21.13
C ASN A 281 -12.37 -0.35 -19.96
N THR A 282 -11.83 0.36 -18.96
CA THR A 282 -12.52 0.68 -17.71
C THR A 282 -13.23 2.04 -17.69
N GLY A 283 -12.81 3.01 -18.51
CA GLY A 283 -13.35 4.37 -18.50
C GLY A 283 -14.79 4.50 -19.02
N THR A 284 -15.36 5.70 -18.94
CA THR A 284 -16.71 5.98 -19.50
C THR A 284 -16.71 5.88 -21.03
N ASP A 285 -17.89 5.68 -21.65
CA ASP A 285 -17.98 5.46 -23.10
C ASP A 285 -17.44 6.64 -23.95
N LYS A 286 -17.40 7.85 -23.39
CA LYS A 286 -16.76 9.01 -24.01
C LYS A 286 -15.24 8.88 -23.98
N GLU A 287 -14.66 8.53 -22.82
CA GLU A 287 -13.22 8.34 -22.63
C GLU A 287 -12.70 7.12 -23.39
N ARG A 288 -13.45 6.01 -23.40
CA ARG A 288 -13.19 4.83 -24.24
C ARG A 288 -13.07 5.21 -25.71
N LYS A 289 -14.00 6.04 -26.22
CA LYS A 289 -13.97 6.52 -27.61
C LYS A 289 -12.79 7.47 -27.88
N TYR A 290 -12.45 8.33 -26.92
CA TYR A 290 -11.31 9.25 -27.02
C TYR A 290 -9.96 8.52 -26.99
N SER A 291 -9.75 7.60 -26.05
CA SER A 291 -8.53 6.78 -25.96
C SER A 291 -8.27 6.01 -27.25
N ARG A 292 -9.28 5.28 -27.76
CA ARG A 292 -9.17 4.50 -29.01
C ARG A 292 -8.85 5.35 -30.25
N ALA A 293 -9.20 6.64 -30.25
CA ALA A 293 -8.84 7.57 -31.33
C ALA A 293 -7.37 8.03 -31.26
N ILE A 294 -6.82 8.20 -30.04
CA ILE A 294 -5.45 8.63 -29.77
C ILE A 294 -4.45 7.48 -29.91
N MET A 295 -4.80 6.28 -29.44
CA MET A 295 -3.93 5.10 -29.33
C MET A 295 -2.98 4.88 -30.54
N PRO A 296 -3.46 4.72 -31.80
CA PRO A 296 -2.59 4.46 -32.96
C PRO A 296 -1.62 5.61 -33.31
N VAL A 297 -1.85 6.81 -32.76
CA VAL A 297 -0.98 7.98 -32.90
C VAL A 297 0.04 8.06 -31.76
N ARG A 298 -0.32 7.66 -30.53
CA ARG A 298 0.62 7.55 -29.39
C ARG A 298 1.55 6.33 -29.51
N ASP A 299 1.11 5.27 -30.20
CA ASP A 299 1.93 4.09 -30.52
C ASP A 299 3.20 4.43 -31.33
N HIS A 300 3.21 5.57 -32.02
CA HIS A 300 4.34 6.11 -32.76
C HIS A 300 4.91 7.37 -32.08
N GLY A 301 5.15 7.30 -30.76
CA GLY A 301 5.42 8.48 -29.92
C GLY A 301 6.59 9.35 -30.37
N ASN A 302 7.75 8.79 -30.71
CA ASN A 302 8.88 9.58 -31.22
C ASN A 302 8.54 10.32 -32.54
N TYR A 303 7.78 9.69 -33.44
CA TYR A 303 7.30 10.32 -34.68
C TYR A 303 6.28 11.42 -34.42
N LEU A 304 5.36 11.21 -33.46
CA LEU A 304 4.41 12.22 -32.99
C LEU A 304 5.14 13.43 -32.37
N LEU A 305 6.16 13.18 -31.54
CA LEU A 305 6.98 14.19 -30.88
C LEU A 305 7.73 15.04 -31.91
N CYS A 306 8.46 14.42 -32.83
CA CYS A 306 9.17 15.13 -33.90
C CYS A 306 8.21 15.94 -34.79
N SER A 307 7.03 15.38 -35.12
CA SER A 307 6.02 16.06 -35.94
C SER A 307 5.46 17.32 -35.27
N ILE A 308 5.07 17.23 -33.99
CA ILE A 308 4.48 18.35 -33.25
C ILE A 308 5.55 19.42 -32.94
N LEU A 309 6.77 19.03 -32.56
CA LEU A 309 7.85 19.99 -32.28
C LEU A 309 8.26 20.77 -33.54
N LEU A 310 8.42 20.10 -34.69
CA LEU A 310 8.69 20.78 -35.97
C LEU A 310 7.55 21.73 -36.35
N GLY A 311 6.30 21.32 -36.14
CA GLY A 311 5.13 22.19 -36.33
C GLY A 311 5.15 23.43 -35.42
N ASN A 312 5.45 23.26 -34.13
CA ASN A 312 5.51 24.37 -33.16
C ASN A 312 6.61 25.38 -33.53
N VAL A 313 7.82 24.91 -33.83
CA VAL A 313 8.94 25.76 -34.23
C VAL A 313 8.62 26.52 -35.52
N ALA A 314 8.11 25.84 -36.56
CA ALA A 314 7.76 26.47 -37.83
C ALA A 314 6.71 27.58 -37.67
N VAL A 315 5.68 27.36 -36.84
CA VAL A 315 4.64 28.35 -36.57
C VAL A 315 5.16 29.52 -35.72
N ASN A 316 5.96 29.26 -34.68
CA ASN A 316 6.54 30.31 -33.83
C ASN A 316 7.51 31.22 -34.62
N SER A 317 8.35 30.65 -35.49
CA SER A 317 9.21 31.42 -36.40
C SER A 317 8.39 32.24 -37.39
N THR A 318 7.36 31.65 -38.00
CA THR A 318 6.47 32.34 -38.96
C THR A 318 5.75 33.53 -38.29
N PHE A 319 5.22 33.33 -37.09
CA PHE A 319 4.56 34.38 -36.30
C PHE A 319 5.50 35.56 -36.00
N THR A 320 6.75 35.29 -35.63
CA THR A 320 7.75 36.33 -35.33
C THR A 320 8.11 37.15 -36.57
N ILE A 321 8.34 36.49 -37.72
CA ILE A 321 8.64 37.16 -39.00
C ILE A 321 7.46 38.03 -39.47
N LEU A 322 6.22 37.56 -39.30
CA LEU A 322 5.02 38.33 -39.65
C LEU A 322 4.81 39.56 -38.75
N LEU A 323 5.19 39.49 -37.46
CA LEU A 323 5.07 40.61 -36.53
C LEU A 323 6.15 41.68 -36.75
N ASP A 324 7.37 41.26 -37.09
CA ASP A 324 8.47 42.14 -37.51
C ASP A 324 8.10 42.96 -38.76
N GLY A 325 7.45 42.33 -39.75
CA GLY A 325 6.94 43.04 -40.93
C GLY A 325 5.97 44.19 -40.63
N LEU A 326 5.26 44.15 -39.50
CA LEU A 326 4.23 45.12 -39.07
C LEU A 326 4.67 46.15 -38.02
N THR A 327 5.80 45.95 -37.33
CA THR A 327 6.21 46.77 -36.18
C THR A 327 7.70 47.15 -36.26
N SER A 328 8.23 47.89 -35.29
CA SER A 328 9.68 48.12 -35.21
C SER A 328 10.34 46.90 -34.56
N GLY A 329 11.44 46.39 -35.13
CA GLY A 329 11.97 45.06 -34.79
C GLY A 329 12.24 44.80 -33.30
N LEU A 330 12.68 45.80 -32.53
CA LEU A 330 12.84 45.66 -31.08
C LEU A 330 11.49 45.44 -30.36
N PHE A 331 10.44 46.14 -30.78
CA PHE A 331 9.09 45.93 -30.27
C PHE A 331 8.50 44.62 -30.77
N ALA A 332 8.79 44.23 -32.02
CA ALA A 332 8.40 42.95 -32.60
C ALA A 332 8.93 41.77 -31.76
N VAL A 333 10.23 41.75 -31.44
CA VAL A 333 10.86 40.68 -30.65
C VAL A 333 10.28 40.61 -29.23
N ILE A 334 10.08 41.75 -28.56
CA ILE A 334 9.53 41.77 -27.19
C ILE A 334 8.07 41.28 -27.19
N LEU A 335 7.25 41.79 -28.12
CA LEU A 335 5.85 41.43 -28.22
C LEU A 335 5.65 39.98 -28.70
N SER A 336 6.45 39.49 -29.65
CA SER A 336 6.35 38.11 -30.12
C SER A 336 6.70 37.12 -29.02
N THR A 337 7.81 37.37 -28.31
CA THR A 337 8.27 36.52 -27.20
C THR A 337 7.21 36.45 -26.10
N LEU A 338 6.65 37.60 -25.69
CA LEU A 338 5.60 37.64 -24.66
C LEU A 338 4.31 36.93 -25.10
N ALA A 339 3.89 37.12 -26.37
CA ALA A 339 2.71 36.49 -26.92
C ALA A 339 2.86 34.96 -27.06
N ILE A 340 3.99 34.48 -27.59
CA ILE A 340 4.28 33.04 -27.68
C ILE A 340 4.30 32.43 -26.27
N VAL A 341 5.10 32.98 -25.35
CA VAL A 341 5.28 32.39 -24.01
C VAL A 341 3.96 32.35 -23.23
N LEU A 342 3.17 33.42 -23.20
CA LEU A 342 1.94 33.46 -22.40
C LEU A 342 0.74 32.78 -23.07
N LEU A 343 0.52 33.02 -24.37
CA LEU A 343 -0.69 32.61 -25.09
C LEU A 343 -0.46 31.39 -26.00
N GLY A 344 0.75 31.20 -26.52
CA GLY A 344 1.14 30.06 -27.34
C GLY A 344 1.65 28.85 -26.52
N GLU A 345 2.28 29.06 -25.36
CA GLU A 345 2.95 27.96 -24.63
C GLU A 345 2.38 27.71 -23.23
N ILE A 346 2.55 28.63 -22.27
CA ILE A 346 2.22 28.38 -20.86
C ILE A 346 0.73 28.09 -20.65
N THR A 347 -0.15 28.95 -21.18
CA THR A 347 -1.61 28.80 -20.98
C THR A 347 -2.17 27.55 -21.67
N PRO A 348 -1.84 27.26 -22.95
CA PRO A 348 -2.28 26.04 -23.63
C PRO A 348 -1.75 24.75 -22.99
N GLN A 349 -0.48 24.72 -22.58
CA GLN A 349 0.10 23.57 -21.86
C GLN A 349 -0.61 23.33 -20.52
N ALA A 350 -0.88 24.37 -19.74
CA ALA A 350 -1.59 24.27 -18.45
C ALA A 350 -3.05 23.78 -18.57
N ILE A 351 -3.69 24.02 -19.72
CA ILE A 351 -5.03 23.49 -20.02
C ILE A 351 -4.92 22.03 -20.49
N CYS A 352 -3.95 21.71 -21.35
CA CYS A 352 -3.78 20.39 -21.95
C CYS A 352 -3.23 19.34 -20.98
N SER A 353 -2.45 19.71 -19.96
CA SER A 353 -2.02 18.80 -18.89
C SER A 353 -3.19 18.29 -18.04
N ARG A 354 -4.31 19.03 -17.97
CA ARG A 354 -5.53 18.63 -17.24
C ARG A 354 -6.60 17.98 -18.11
N HIS A 355 -6.60 18.26 -19.43
CA HIS A 355 -7.67 17.83 -20.35
C HIS A 355 -7.15 17.10 -21.61
N GLY A 356 -5.91 16.61 -21.58
CA GLY A 356 -5.19 16.05 -22.73
C GLY A 356 -5.97 14.99 -23.49
N LEU A 357 -6.57 14.02 -22.79
CA LEU A 357 -7.41 12.97 -23.38
C LEU A 357 -8.58 13.53 -24.22
N MET A 358 -9.26 14.58 -23.74
CA MET A 358 -10.37 15.19 -24.47
C MET A 358 -9.88 16.06 -25.64
N ILE A 359 -8.83 16.86 -25.42
CA ILE A 359 -8.32 17.81 -26.42
C ILE A 359 -7.66 17.04 -27.56
N GLY A 360 -6.77 16.10 -27.24
CA GLY A 360 -6.11 15.23 -28.21
C GLY A 360 -7.08 14.43 -29.07
N ALA A 361 -8.14 13.85 -28.47
CA ALA A 361 -9.12 13.07 -29.24
C ALA A 361 -10.01 13.93 -30.15
N LYS A 362 -10.34 15.17 -29.75
CA LYS A 362 -11.07 16.12 -30.62
C LYS A 362 -10.21 16.67 -31.76
N THR A 363 -8.91 16.84 -31.52
CA THR A 363 -7.96 17.46 -32.46
C THR A 363 -7.20 16.43 -33.31
N ILE A 364 -7.43 15.12 -33.10
CA ILE A 364 -6.73 14.00 -33.74
C ILE A 364 -6.59 14.09 -35.26
N MET A 365 -7.57 14.70 -35.96
CA MET A 365 -7.49 14.92 -37.41
C MET A 365 -6.48 16.00 -37.80
N VAL A 366 -6.36 17.07 -36.99
CA VAL A 366 -5.32 18.09 -37.13
C VAL A 366 -3.96 17.48 -36.82
N THR A 367 -3.84 16.70 -35.74
CA THR A 367 -2.60 15.99 -35.39
C THR A 367 -2.12 15.10 -36.54
N LYS A 368 -3.01 14.28 -37.12
CA LYS A 368 -2.69 13.44 -38.27
C LYS A 368 -2.33 14.23 -39.53
N ALA A 369 -2.98 15.37 -39.78
CA ALA A 369 -2.63 16.26 -40.88
C ALA A 369 -1.24 16.89 -40.70
N VAL A 370 -0.87 17.30 -39.48
CA VAL A 370 0.45 17.85 -39.16
C VAL A 370 1.53 16.79 -39.27
N MET A 371 1.29 15.56 -38.78
CA MET A 371 2.19 14.42 -38.98
C MET A 371 2.39 14.15 -40.48
N ALA A 372 1.32 14.09 -41.28
CA ALA A 372 1.43 13.88 -42.73
C ALA A 372 2.18 15.02 -43.45
N LEU A 373 1.98 16.28 -43.05
CA LEU A 373 2.65 17.44 -43.64
C LEU A 373 4.14 17.50 -43.27
N THR A 374 4.49 17.18 -42.02
CA THR A 374 5.87 17.18 -41.53
C THR A 374 6.63 15.88 -41.82
N ALA A 375 5.94 14.82 -42.27
CA ALA A 375 6.49 13.49 -42.52
C ALA A 375 7.85 13.45 -43.25
N PRO A 376 8.11 14.24 -44.32
CA PRO A 376 9.40 14.21 -45.01
C PRO A 376 10.61 14.54 -44.14
N MET A 377 10.40 15.32 -43.06
CA MET A 377 11.44 15.67 -42.07
C MET A 377 11.26 14.90 -40.76
N ALA A 378 10.04 14.76 -40.27
CA ALA A 378 9.75 14.13 -38.98
C ALA A 378 10.04 12.63 -38.97
N TYR A 379 9.75 11.90 -40.04
CA TYR A 379 9.93 10.45 -40.13
C TYR A 379 11.41 9.99 -40.11
N PRO A 380 12.34 10.56 -40.89
CA PRO A 380 13.75 10.18 -40.80
C PRO A 380 14.37 10.58 -39.45
N VAL A 381 13.96 11.71 -38.86
CA VAL A 381 14.45 12.15 -37.54
C VAL A 381 13.93 11.24 -36.43
N SER A 382 12.65 10.86 -36.44
CA SER A 382 12.12 9.93 -35.43
C SER A 382 12.75 8.56 -35.55
N LYS A 383 12.92 8.02 -36.77
CA LYS A 383 13.57 6.71 -36.98
C LYS A 383 15.04 6.70 -36.56
N LEU A 384 15.73 7.83 -36.65
CA LEU A 384 17.07 8.00 -36.09
C LEU A 384 17.05 8.00 -34.56
N LEU A 385 16.02 8.60 -33.95
CA LEU A 385 15.78 8.58 -32.50
C LEU A 385 15.47 7.16 -32.00
N ASP A 386 14.57 6.44 -32.69
CA ASP A 386 14.20 5.05 -32.42
C ASP A 386 15.42 4.11 -32.49
N TYR A 387 16.39 4.40 -33.38
CA TYR A 387 17.63 3.64 -33.50
C TYR A 387 18.63 3.90 -32.35
N PHE A 388 18.71 5.14 -31.85
CA PHE A 388 19.66 5.51 -30.78
C PHE A 388 19.13 5.30 -29.36
N LEU A 389 17.83 5.46 -29.13
CA LEU A 389 17.19 5.35 -27.81
C LEU A 389 16.38 4.06 -27.63
N GLY A 390 16.09 3.35 -28.73
CA GLY A 390 15.08 2.29 -28.77
C GLY A 390 13.66 2.84 -28.96
N GLU A 391 12.71 1.94 -29.19
CA GLU A 391 11.28 2.28 -29.12
C GLU A 391 10.90 2.68 -27.68
N GLU A 392 9.92 3.58 -27.52
CA GLU A 392 9.29 3.81 -26.21
C GLU A 392 8.57 2.54 -25.72
N ILE A 393 9.29 1.71 -24.96
CA ILE A 393 8.69 0.62 -24.20
C ILE A 393 7.84 1.24 -23.08
N GLY A 394 6.54 1.40 -23.37
CA GLY A 394 5.54 1.89 -22.41
C GLY A 394 5.54 1.07 -21.12
N SER A 395 5.11 1.68 -20.01
CA SER A 395 5.52 1.20 -18.68
C SER A 395 5.06 -0.24 -18.39
N VAL A 396 6.02 -1.17 -18.44
CA VAL A 396 5.80 -2.57 -18.04
C VAL A 396 5.75 -2.61 -16.51
N TYR A 397 4.58 -2.97 -15.98
CA TYR A 397 4.35 -3.14 -14.56
C TYR A 397 4.89 -4.50 -14.09
N ASN A 398 6.16 -4.52 -13.69
CA ASN A 398 6.76 -5.62 -12.93
C ASN A 398 5.92 -5.93 -11.67
N ARG A 399 5.98 -7.16 -11.15
CA ARG A 399 5.21 -7.55 -9.95
C ARG A 399 5.45 -6.63 -8.75
N GLU A 400 6.68 -6.15 -8.52
CA GLU A 400 6.92 -5.15 -7.46
C GLU A 400 6.19 -3.83 -7.73
N ARG A 401 6.21 -3.33 -8.98
CA ARG A 401 5.49 -2.09 -9.35
C ARG A 401 3.98 -2.24 -9.23
N LEU A 402 3.43 -3.42 -9.54
CA LEU A 402 2.01 -3.70 -9.37
C LEU A 402 1.62 -3.76 -7.88
N LYS A 403 2.40 -4.46 -7.05
CA LYS A 403 2.22 -4.50 -5.59
C LYS A 403 2.27 -3.09 -4.98
N GLU A 404 3.27 -2.29 -5.37
CA GLU A 404 3.43 -0.93 -4.87
C GLU A 404 2.31 0.00 -5.36
N LEU A 405 1.85 -0.15 -6.61
CA LEU A 405 0.69 0.59 -7.13
C LEU A 405 -0.57 0.31 -6.31
N VAL A 406 -0.86 -0.96 -5.96
CA VAL A 406 -2.02 -1.30 -5.12
C VAL A 406 -1.90 -0.66 -3.74
N LYS A 407 -0.71 -0.73 -3.11
CA LYS A 407 -0.46 -0.10 -1.81
C LYS A 407 -0.62 1.42 -1.83
N VAL A 408 -0.02 2.11 -2.80
CA VAL A 408 -0.17 3.57 -2.97
C VAL A 408 -1.61 3.97 -3.31
N THR A 409 -2.36 3.11 -4.01
CA THR A 409 -3.79 3.33 -4.27
C THR A 409 -4.63 3.22 -3.00
N THR A 410 -4.17 2.48 -1.98
CA THR A 410 -4.88 2.32 -0.69
C THR A 410 -4.93 3.61 0.13
N ASP A 411 -3.92 4.48 -0.01
CA ASP A 411 -3.90 5.80 0.67
C ASP A 411 -4.79 6.85 -0.01
N VAL A 412 -5.36 6.54 -1.18
CA VAL A 412 -6.05 7.52 -2.07
C VAL A 412 -7.48 7.07 -2.44
N ASN A 413 -7.78 5.78 -2.38
CA ASN A 413 -8.98 5.18 -2.93
C ASN A 413 -9.66 4.26 -1.90
N ASP A 414 -10.97 4.03 -2.07
CA ASP A 414 -11.85 3.32 -1.13
C ASP A 414 -11.68 1.78 -1.22
N LEU A 415 -10.45 1.29 -1.08
CA LEU A 415 -10.09 -0.13 -1.05
C LEU A 415 -9.85 -0.57 0.40
N ASP A 416 -10.54 -1.64 0.81
CA ASP A 416 -10.35 -2.19 2.15
C ASP A 416 -8.95 -2.79 2.32
N LYS A 417 -8.37 -2.57 3.49
CA LYS A 417 -6.98 -3.01 3.80
C LYS A 417 -6.82 -4.52 3.68
N ASP A 418 -7.88 -5.26 3.96
CA ASP A 418 -7.89 -6.71 3.91
C ASP A 418 -7.87 -7.22 2.46
N GLU A 419 -8.55 -6.54 1.51
CA GLU A 419 -8.41 -6.83 0.07
C GLU A 419 -6.97 -6.59 -0.41
N VAL A 420 -6.36 -5.48 0.02
CA VAL A 420 -4.98 -5.11 -0.31
C VAL A 420 -3.98 -6.11 0.25
N ASN A 421 -4.21 -6.59 1.47
CA ASN A 421 -3.42 -7.64 2.11
C ASN A 421 -3.52 -8.96 1.34
N ILE A 422 -4.72 -9.40 0.96
CA ILE A 422 -4.96 -10.61 0.15
C ILE A 422 -4.27 -10.50 -1.22
N ILE A 423 -4.37 -9.35 -1.89
CA ILE A 423 -3.69 -9.11 -3.18
C ILE A 423 -2.15 -9.14 -3.01
N SER A 424 -1.63 -8.59 -1.91
CA SER A 424 -0.19 -8.65 -1.59
C SER A 424 0.28 -10.08 -1.33
N GLY A 425 -0.44 -10.85 -0.50
CA GLY A 425 -0.12 -12.25 -0.20
C GLY A 425 -0.17 -13.14 -1.44
N ALA A 426 -1.23 -13.03 -2.24
CA ALA A 426 -1.34 -13.76 -3.52
C ALA A 426 -0.22 -13.43 -4.53
N LEU A 427 0.33 -12.21 -4.51
CA LEU A 427 1.51 -11.84 -5.33
C LEU A 427 2.84 -12.36 -4.74
N GLU A 428 2.89 -12.62 -3.43
CA GLU A 428 4.05 -13.18 -2.71
C GLU A 428 4.10 -14.70 -2.67
N LEU A 429 2.95 -15.39 -2.83
CA LEU A 429 2.81 -16.85 -2.75
C LEU A 429 3.75 -17.64 -3.70
N ARG A 430 4.15 -17.02 -4.82
CA ARG A 430 5.11 -17.59 -5.80
C ARG A 430 6.59 -17.21 -5.52
N LYS A 431 6.84 -16.34 -4.54
CA LYS A 431 8.20 -15.98 -4.07
C LYS A 431 8.56 -16.66 -2.75
N LYS A 432 7.60 -16.88 -1.86
CA LYS A 432 7.78 -17.60 -0.59
C LYS A 432 7.87 -19.10 -0.82
N THR A 433 8.65 -19.76 0.03
CA THR A 433 8.89 -21.20 0.08
C THR A 433 8.17 -21.83 1.27
N VAL A 434 8.02 -23.15 1.27
CA VAL A 434 7.53 -23.90 2.43
C VAL A 434 8.42 -23.67 3.66
N SER A 435 9.74 -23.50 3.48
CA SER A 435 10.67 -23.19 4.58
C SER A 435 10.39 -21.88 5.33
N ASP A 436 9.77 -20.89 4.70
CA ASP A 436 9.47 -19.60 5.34
C ASP A 436 8.31 -19.72 6.35
N VAL A 437 7.36 -20.61 6.04
CA VAL A 437 6.04 -20.70 6.68
C VAL A 437 5.95 -21.84 7.69
N MET A 438 6.61 -22.98 7.40
CA MET A 438 6.45 -24.23 8.14
C MET A 438 6.52 -24.10 9.68
N THR A 439 5.68 -24.89 10.34
CA THR A 439 5.82 -25.18 11.78
C THR A 439 6.97 -26.17 11.97
N LYS A 440 7.95 -25.82 12.81
CA LYS A 440 9.11 -26.66 13.08
C LYS A 440 8.73 -27.97 13.81
N LEU A 441 9.54 -29.01 13.60
CA LEU A 441 9.38 -30.30 14.29
C LEU A 441 9.47 -30.21 15.83
N GLU A 442 10.21 -29.23 16.36
CA GLU A 442 10.38 -29.01 17.80
C GLU A 442 9.10 -28.47 18.49
N ASP A 443 8.29 -27.70 17.76
CA ASP A 443 7.04 -27.11 18.26
C ASP A 443 5.80 -27.98 17.98
N ALA A 444 5.93 -28.99 17.12
CA ALA A 444 4.85 -29.89 16.76
C ALA A 444 4.45 -30.84 17.92
N PHE A 445 3.14 -30.97 18.15
CA PHE A 445 2.58 -32.04 18.97
C PHE A 445 2.59 -33.35 18.18
N MET A 446 3.18 -34.41 18.76
CA MET A 446 3.42 -35.69 18.08
C MET A 446 3.41 -36.84 19.08
N LEU A 447 2.88 -38.00 18.67
CA LEU A 447 2.78 -39.21 19.50
C LEU A 447 3.73 -40.31 19.02
N PRO A 448 4.38 -41.08 19.91
CA PRO A 448 5.10 -42.27 19.51
C PRO A 448 4.12 -43.40 19.17
N ILE A 449 4.41 -44.20 18.14
CA ILE A 449 3.58 -45.34 17.70
C ILE A 449 3.35 -46.40 18.79
N THR A 450 4.21 -46.42 19.81
CA THR A 450 4.12 -47.31 20.99
C THR A 450 3.15 -46.82 22.06
N SER A 451 2.51 -45.65 21.91
CA SER A 451 1.49 -45.18 22.85
C SER A 451 0.30 -46.14 22.91
N ILE A 452 -0.27 -46.26 24.11
CA ILE A 452 -1.56 -46.89 24.37
C ILE A 452 -2.59 -45.77 24.41
N LEU A 453 -3.75 -45.95 23.78
CA LEU A 453 -4.87 -45.03 23.85
C LEU A 453 -5.72 -45.38 25.08
N ASP A 454 -5.25 -44.90 26.21
CA ASP A 454 -5.95 -44.85 27.47
C ASP A 454 -6.67 -43.50 27.66
N PHE A 455 -7.38 -43.35 28.77
CA PHE A 455 -8.12 -42.12 29.07
C PHE A 455 -7.21 -40.88 29.28
N GLU A 456 -5.94 -41.07 29.66
CA GLU A 456 -4.99 -39.97 29.90
C GLU A 456 -4.47 -39.42 28.56
N THR A 457 -3.96 -40.29 27.70
CA THR A 457 -3.49 -39.95 26.34
C THR A 457 -4.63 -39.45 25.44
N MET A 458 -5.83 -40.06 25.50
CA MET A 458 -6.99 -39.53 24.77
C MET A 458 -7.44 -38.16 25.32
N SER A 459 -7.30 -37.91 26.63
CA SER A 459 -7.52 -36.57 27.20
C SER A 459 -6.47 -35.57 26.72
N GLU A 460 -5.20 -35.95 26.59
CA GLU A 460 -4.13 -35.09 26.06
C GLU A 460 -4.39 -34.73 24.58
N ILE A 461 -4.73 -35.74 23.76
CA ILE A 461 -5.11 -35.56 22.35
C ILE A 461 -6.25 -34.54 22.21
N ILE A 462 -7.34 -34.72 22.95
CA ILE A 462 -8.51 -33.82 22.89
C ILE A 462 -8.15 -32.41 23.41
N LYS A 463 -7.34 -32.31 24.47
CA LYS A 463 -6.85 -31.02 25.00
C LYS A 463 -5.90 -30.28 24.06
N SER A 464 -5.24 -30.98 23.13
CA SER A 464 -4.32 -30.36 22.15
C SER A 464 -5.06 -29.55 21.08
N GLY A 465 -6.31 -29.90 20.77
CA GLY A 465 -7.13 -29.27 19.72
C GLY A 465 -6.81 -29.73 18.28
N TYR A 466 -5.66 -30.38 18.04
CA TYR A 466 -5.19 -30.66 16.69
C TYR A 466 -5.95 -31.79 15.99
N SER A 467 -6.74 -31.46 14.97
CA SER A 467 -7.49 -32.43 14.13
C SER A 467 -6.62 -33.53 13.47
N ARG A 468 -5.31 -33.30 13.32
CA ARG A 468 -4.32 -34.19 12.67
C ARG A 468 -3.05 -34.22 13.51
N ILE A 469 -2.61 -35.41 13.93
CA ILE A 469 -1.48 -35.60 14.86
C ILE A 469 -0.46 -36.55 14.22
N PRO A 470 0.78 -36.10 13.95
CA PRO A 470 1.85 -36.96 13.43
C PRO A 470 2.25 -38.07 14.43
N VAL A 471 2.49 -39.28 13.90
CA VAL A 471 2.90 -40.46 14.66
C VAL A 471 4.28 -40.94 14.21
N TYR A 472 5.21 -41.07 15.16
CA TYR A 472 6.62 -41.38 14.90
C TYR A 472 7.08 -42.70 15.55
N GLU A 473 8.16 -43.32 15.04
CA GLU A 473 8.77 -44.51 15.66
C GLU A 473 10.25 -44.26 15.99
N GLY A 474 10.61 -44.39 17.27
CA GLY A 474 11.94 -44.09 17.78
C GLY A 474 12.22 -42.59 17.90
N SER A 475 12.65 -41.96 16.80
CA SER A 475 12.94 -40.52 16.73
C SER A 475 11.77 -39.74 16.16
N ARG A 476 11.52 -38.51 16.67
CA ARG A 476 10.50 -37.59 16.12
C ARG A 476 10.67 -37.28 14.64
N VAL A 477 11.90 -37.36 14.12
CA VAL A 477 12.21 -37.15 12.69
C VAL A 477 11.59 -38.26 11.82
N ASN A 478 11.43 -39.47 12.36
CA ASN A 478 10.91 -40.65 11.66
C ASN A 478 9.37 -40.73 11.80
N VAL A 479 8.66 -39.86 11.09
CA VAL A 479 7.19 -39.84 11.03
C VAL A 479 6.69 -40.90 10.06
N ILE A 480 5.86 -41.83 10.55
CA ILE A 480 5.36 -42.97 9.76
C ILE A 480 3.94 -42.71 9.21
N THR A 481 3.06 -42.09 10.01
CA THR A 481 1.65 -41.88 9.63
C THR A 481 1.06 -40.70 10.41
N VAL A 482 -0.20 -40.35 10.12
CA VAL A 482 -0.96 -39.29 10.79
C VAL A 482 -2.22 -39.88 11.42
N LEU A 483 -2.41 -39.66 12.71
CA LEU A 483 -3.68 -39.94 13.40
C LEU A 483 -4.65 -38.77 13.13
N PHE A 484 -5.89 -39.06 12.70
CA PHE A 484 -6.95 -38.05 12.69
C PHE A 484 -7.84 -38.22 13.92
N ILE A 485 -8.28 -37.11 14.56
CA ILE A 485 -9.15 -37.20 15.75
C ILE A 485 -10.45 -37.97 15.47
N LYS A 486 -11.01 -37.86 14.26
CA LYS A 486 -12.19 -38.61 13.82
C LYS A 486 -12.01 -40.15 13.89
N ASP A 487 -10.77 -40.64 13.78
CA ASP A 487 -10.47 -42.07 13.75
C ASP A 487 -10.58 -42.69 15.16
N LEU A 488 -10.59 -41.83 16.20
CA LEU A 488 -10.82 -42.20 17.60
C LEU A 488 -12.31 -42.30 17.97
N ALA A 489 -13.24 -41.95 17.07
CA ALA A 489 -14.67 -41.82 17.39
C ALA A 489 -15.38 -43.14 17.79
N PHE A 490 -14.74 -44.29 17.55
CA PHE A 490 -15.19 -45.62 17.97
C PHE A 490 -14.16 -46.35 18.85
N VAL A 491 -13.18 -45.62 19.39
CA VAL A 491 -12.17 -46.17 20.31
C VAL A 491 -12.66 -45.96 21.73
N ASP A 492 -12.72 -47.06 22.50
CA ASP A 492 -13.04 -47.03 23.92
C ASP A 492 -11.74 -46.91 24.75
N PRO A 493 -11.53 -45.83 25.52
CA PRO A 493 -10.37 -45.69 26.42
C PRO A 493 -10.20 -46.81 27.45
N ASP A 494 -11.26 -47.54 27.82
CA ASP A 494 -11.19 -48.63 28.81
C ASP A 494 -10.66 -49.93 28.16
N ASP A 495 -10.76 -50.09 26.85
CA ASP A 495 -10.11 -51.18 26.09
C ASP A 495 -8.57 -51.02 26.02
N ASN A 496 -8.04 -49.83 26.34
CA ASN A 496 -6.59 -49.54 26.34
C ASN A 496 -5.91 -49.94 25.01
N THR A 497 -6.48 -49.51 23.88
CA THR A 497 -6.03 -49.99 22.56
C THR A 497 -4.65 -49.44 22.17
N PRO A 498 -3.71 -50.24 21.66
CA PRO A 498 -2.43 -49.70 21.17
C PRO A 498 -2.62 -48.82 19.93
N LEU A 499 -2.05 -47.62 19.91
CA LEU A 499 -2.12 -46.68 18.78
C LEU A 499 -1.66 -47.33 17.47
N LYS A 500 -0.61 -48.17 17.54
CA LYS A 500 -0.11 -48.98 16.41
C LYS A 500 -1.21 -49.74 15.66
N THR A 501 -2.23 -50.25 16.34
CA THR A 501 -3.34 -50.99 15.74
C THR A 501 -4.20 -50.11 14.83
N LEU A 502 -4.54 -48.90 15.28
CA LEU A 502 -5.33 -47.92 14.51
C LEU A 502 -4.52 -47.33 13.35
N CYS A 503 -3.24 -47.03 13.58
CA CYS A 503 -2.30 -46.65 12.53
C CYS A 503 -2.21 -47.71 11.41
N GLN A 504 -2.13 -49.00 11.77
CA GLN A 504 -2.09 -50.12 10.83
C GLN A 504 -3.44 -50.41 10.15
N TYR A 505 -4.57 -50.02 10.76
CA TYR A 505 -5.91 -50.19 10.20
C TYR A 505 -6.28 -49.09 9.20
N TYR A 506 -6.11 -47.82 9.58
CA TYR A 506 -6.49 -46.69 8.73
C TYR A 506 -5.44 -46.31 7.67
N GLN A 507 -4.15 -46.53 7.96
CA GLN A 507 -3.03 -46.30 7.02
C GLN A 507 -3.05 -44.91 6.36
N ASN A 508 -3.39 -43.87 7.13
CA ASN A 508 -3.49 -42.50 6.66
C ASN A 508 -2.15 -42.05 6.01
N PRO A 509 -2.17 -41.56 4.75
CA PRO A 509 -0.96 -41.28 4.00
C PRO A 509 -0.25 -40.00 4.49
N CYS A 510 1.06 -40.08 4.68
CA CYS A 510 1.92 -38.92 4.83
C CYS A 510 2.22 -38.31 3.46
N ASN A 511 1.93 -37.02 3.28
CA ASN A 511 2.47 -36.24 2.17
C ASN A 511 3.83 -35.66 2.57
N PHE A 512 4.84 -35.81 1.73
CA PHE A 512 6.18 -35.29 1.94
C PHE A 512 6.54 -34.29 0.83
N VAL A 513 7.12 -33.16 1.21
CA VAL A 513 7.52 -32.07 0.30
C VAL A 513 8.88 -31.52 0.70
N PHE A 514 9.63 -30.97 -0.25
CA PHE A 514 10.93 -30.36 0.03
C PHE A 514 10.79 -28.90 0.48
N GLU A 515 11.78 -28.40 1.22
CA GLU A 515 11.75 -27.06 1.83
C GLU A 515 11.78 -25.90 0.82
N ASP A 516 12.27 -26.15 -0.39
CA ASP A 516 12.39 -25.21 -1.52
C ASP A 516 11.10 -25.06 -2.35
N VAL A 517 10.11 -25.92 -2.14
CA VAL A 517 8.82 -25.87 -2.84
C VAL A 517 8.12 -24.53 -2.57
N THR A 518 7.66 -23.85 -3.63
CA THR A 518 6.93 -22.57 -3.50
C THR A 518 5.50 -22.77 -3.02
N LEU A 519 4.97 -21.79 -2.28
CA LEU A 519 3.63 -21.90 -1.69
C LEU A 519 2.50 -21.99 -2.73
N ASP A 520 2.68 -21.46 -3.94
CA ASP A 520 1.69 -21.57 -5.02
C ASP A 520 1.57 -23.02 -5.56
N VAL A 521 2.68 -23.76 -5.60
CA VAL A 521 2.70 -25.20 -5.87
C VAL A 521 2.11 -25.97 -4.68
N MET A 522 2.42 -25.57 -3.44
CA MET A 522 1.91 -26.22 -2.24
C MET A 522 0.39 -26.10 -2.11
N PHE A 523 -0.15 -24.89 -2.30
CA PHE A 523 -1.59 -24.61 -2.34
C PHE A 523 -2.31 -25.44 -3.41
N LYS A 524 -1.70 -25.59 -4.60
CA LYS A 524 -2.25 -26.47 -5.65
C LYS A 524 -2.34 -27.93 -5.19
N GLN A 525 -1.29 -28.47 -4.56
CA GLN A 525 -1.27 -29.86 -4.08
C GLN A 525 -2.29 -30.11 -2.97
N PHE A 526 -2.47 -29.19 -2.02
CA PHE A 526 -3.50 -29.31 -0.99
C PHE A 526 -4.93 -29.21 -1.57
N LYS A 527 -5.14 -28.35 -2.57
CA LYS A 527 -6.43 -28.19 -3.26
C LYS A 527 -6.80 -29.39 -4.14
N GLU A 528 -5.82 -30.14 -4.65
CA GLU A 528 -6.05 -31.41 -5.34
C GLU A 528 -6.59 -32.51 -4.42
N GLY A 529 -6.53 -32.34 -3.09
CA GLY A 529 -7.23 -33.15 -2.09
C GLY A 529 -6.67 -34.56 -1.86
N HIS A 530 -6.14 -35.21 -2.91
CA HIS A 530 -5.57 -36.55 -2.87
C HIS A 530 -4.41 -36.72 -1.87
N LYS A 531 -3.77 -35.62 -1.47
CA LYS A 531 -2.62 -35.56 -0.55
C LYS A 531 -2.96 -35.03 0.85
N GLY A 532 -4.25 -34.82 1.17
CA GLY A 532 -4.67 -34.24 2.44
C GLY A 532 -4.39 -32.73 2.57
N HIS A 533 -4.37 -32.23 3.81
CA HIS A 533 -4.19 -30.81 4.16
C HIS A 533 -3.06 -30.57 5.16
N MET A 534 -2.15 -31.53 5.29
CA MET A 534 -0.92 -31.48 6.09
C MET A 534 0.18 -32.18 5.29
N ALA A 535 1.38 -31.63 5.29
CA ALA A 535 2.55 -32.22 4.67
C ALA A 535 3.78 -32.06 5.56
N PHE A 536 4.68 -33.03 5.52
CA PHE A 536 5.96 -33.01 6.21
C PHE A 536 7.03 -32.44 5.31
N VAL A 537 7.87 -31.57 5.88
CA VAL A 537 8.91 -30.84 5.14
C VAL A 537 10.23 -31.59 5.31
N HIS A 538 10.81 -32.01 4.19
CA HIS A 538 12.13 -32.64 4.13
C HIS A 538 13.20 -31.65 3.68
N ARG A 539 14.32 -31.64 4.41
CA ARG A 539 15.62 -31.19 3.89
C ARG A 539 16.35 -32.38 3.28
N ILE A 540 17.14 -32.13 2.24
CA ILE A 540 18.14 -33.07 1.74
C ILE A 540 19.44 -32.79 2.48
N ASN A 541 19.86 -33.70 3.35
CA ASN A 541 21.08 -33.55 4.13
C ASN A 541 22.26 -34.20 3.38
N ASN A 542 23.21 -33.35 2.96
CA ASN A 542 24.42 -33.73 2.22
C ASN A 542 25.68 -33.70 3.12
N GLU A 543 25.55 -33.41 4.41
CA GLU A 543 26.70 -33.18 5.31
C GLU A 543 27.22 -34.48 5.95
N GLY A 544 27.92 -35.30 5.16
CA GLY A 544 28.59 -36.50 5.68
C GLY A 544 29.37 -37.30 4.63
N GLU A 545 30.18 -38.27 5.08
CA GLU A 545 30.79 -39.28 4.22
C GLU A 545 29.79 -40.42 3.94
N GLY A 546 28.79 -40.16 3.10
CA GLY A 546 27.75 -41.14 2.74
C GLY A 546 26.77 -40.62 1.68
N ASP A 547 25.80 -41.46 1.30
CA ASP A 547 24.70 -41.06 0.43
C ASP A 547 23.79 -40.03 1.13
N PRO A 548 23.26 -39.03 0.39
CA PRO A 548 22.43 -37.98 0.98
C PRO A 548 21.08 -38.54 1.46
N PHE A 549 20.66 -38.13 2.66
CA PHE A 549 19.44 -38.62 3.30
C PHE A 549 18.42 -37.51 3.51
N TYR A 550 17.15 -37.89 3.63
CA TYR A 550 16.05 -36.95 3.91
C TYR A 550 15.86 -36.79 5.42
N GLU A 551 15.76 -35.53 5.86
CA GLU A 551 15.55 -35.18 7.25
C GLU A 551 14.26 -34.35 7.41
N THR A 552 13.34 -34.81 8.25
CA THR A 552 12.09 -34.10 8.54
C THR A 552 12.34 -32.90 9.45
N ILE A 553 12.31 -31.69 8.89
CA ILE A 553 12.60 -30.44 9.61
C ILE A 553 11.34 -29.79 10.22
N GLY A 554 10.16 -30.14 9.71
CA GLY A 554 8.89 -29.57 10.16
C GLY A 554 7.68 -30.10 9.40
N LEU A 555 6.56 -29.39 9.53
CA LEU A 555 5.33 -29.63 8.80
C LEU A 555 4.70 -28.31 8.34
N VAL A 556 3.88 -28.38 7.30
CA VAL A 556 3.07 -27.28 6.78
C VAL A 556 1.63 -27.76 6.59
N THR A 557 0.66 -26.91 6.88
CA THR A 557 -0.78 -27.18 6.72
C THR A 557 -1.38 -26.33 5.60
N LEU A 558 -2.61 -26.64 5.20
CA LEU A 558 -3.38 -25.75 4.31
C LEU A 558 -3.74 -24.43 5.00
N GLU A 559 -3.90 -24.42 6.32
CA GLU A 559 -4.19 -23.20 7.09
C GLU A 559 -3.03 -22.20 6.99
N ASP A 560 -1.77 -22.61 7.26
CA ASP A 560 -0.58 -21.73 7.17
C ASP A 560 -0.42 -21.11 5.76
N VAL A 561 -0.75 -21.87 4.71
CA VAL A 561 -0.65 -21.42 3.31
C VAL A 561 -1.77 -20.43 2.95
N ILE A 562 -2.95 -20.52 3.57
CA ILE A 562 -4.05 -19.56 3.41
C ILE A 562 -3.78 -18.32 4.26
N GLU A 563 -3.25 -18.47 5.47
CA GLU A 563 -2.81 -17.38 6.34
C GLU A 563 -1.84 -16.45 5.60
N GLU A 564 -0.82 -17.01 4.95
CA GLU A 564 0.15 -16.27 4.13
C GLU A 564 -0.44 -15.72 2.81
N MET A 565 -1.53 -16.29 2.30
CA MET A 565 -2.27 -15.69 1.17
C MET A 565 -3.09 -14.47 1.60
N ILE A 566 -3.65 -14.47 2.81
CA ILE A 566 -4.52 -13.41 3.36
C ILE A 566 -3.71 -12.34 4.13
N GLN A 567 -2.51 -12.68 4.60
CA GLN A 567 -1.69 -11.93 5.57
C GLN A 567 -2.41 -11.71 6.92
N ALA A 568 -3.16 -12.72 7.41
CA ALA A 568 -3.85 -12.66 8.69
C ALA A 568 -4.04 -14.05 9.33
N GLU A 569 -3.68 -14.14 10.61
CA GLU A 569 -3.84 -15.31 11.51
C GLU A 569 -5.27 -15.87 11.47
N ILE A 570 -5.40 -17.17 11.22
CA ILE A 570 -6.68 -17.90 11.25
C ILE A 570 -6.71 -18.75 12.52
N VAL A 571 -7.73 -18.57 13.37
CA VAL A 571 -7.83 -19.23 14.68
C VAL A 571 -9.17 -19.97 14.79
N ASP A 572 -9.12 -21.30 14.75
CA ASP A 572 -10.28 -22.19 14.76
C ASP A 572 -11.02 -22.20 16.12
N GLU A 573 -12.22 -22.77 16.18
CA GLU A 573 -12.98 -22.90 17.43
C GLU A 573 -12.21 -23.69 18.49
N THR A 574 -11.46 -24.73 18.13
CA THR A 574 -10.71 -25.60 19.05
C THR A 574 -9.34 -25.06 19.50
N ASP A 575 -8.81 -24.01 18.86
CA ASP A 575 -7.42 -23.60 19.08
C ASP A 575 -7.14 -22.96 20.45
N VAL A 576 -6.02 -23.39 21.04
CA VAL A 576 -5.50 -22.97 22.36
C VAL A 576 -4.59 -21.72 22.25
N PHE A 577 -3.86 -21.61 21.14
CA PHE A 577 -2.98 -20.50 20.80
C PHE A 577 -3.55 -19.75 19.59
N MET A 578 -3.19 -18.48 19.44
CA MET A 578 -3.57 -17.66 18.27
C MET A 578 -2.44 -17.53 17.24
N ASP A 579 -1.26 -18.06 17.58
CA ASP A 579 -0.04 -18.13 16.77
C ASP A 579 0.88 -19.14 17.48
N ASN A 580 1.37 -20.14 16.75
CA ASN A 580 2.25 -21.19 17.27
C ASN A 580 3.72 -20.72 17.40
N ARG A 581 4.14 -19.69 16.66
CA ARG A 581 5.49 -19.13 16.63
C ARG A 581 5.73 -18.19 17.83
N THR A 582 4.80 -17.28 18.14
CA THR A 582 4.86 -16.46 19.39
C THR A 582 4.22 -17.15 20.60
N LYS A 583 3.55 -18.30 20.40
CA LYS A 583 2.86 -19.10 21.45
C LYS A 583 1.85 -18.27 22.26
N ARG A 584 1.21 -17.31 21.58
CA ARG A 584 0.29 -16.35 22.20
C ARG A 584 -1.04 -17.02 22.51
N ARG A 585 -1.24 -17.39 23.78
CA ARG A 585 -2.50 -18.00 24.26
C ARG A 585 -3.71 -17.11 23.95
N ARG A 586 -4.82 -17.77 23.62
CA ARG A 586 -6.12 -17.15 23.32
C ARG A 586 -6.72 -16.53 24.60
N ASN A 587 -7.12 -15.25 24.54
CA ASN A 587 -7.70 -14.53 25.68
C ASN A 587 -9.15 -14.94 26.03
N ARG A 588 -9.74 -15.90 25.30
CA ARG A 588 -11.08 -16.40 25.58
C ARG A 588 -10.99 -17.38 26.76
N PRO A 589 -11.82 -17.27 27.82
CA PRO A 589 -11.89 -18.32 28.82
C PRO A 589 -12.25 -19.64 28.12
N GLN A 590 -11.51 -20.71 28.41
CA GLN A 590 -11.80 -22.03 27.84
C GLN A 590 -13.26 -22.39 28.08
N ASN A 591 -13.93 -22.95 27.07
CA ASN A 591 -15.23 -23.57 27.27
C ASN A 591 -15.06 -24.65 28.35
N LYS A 592 -15.84 -24.56 29.44
CA LYS A 592 -15.57 -25.24 30.74
C LYS A 592 -15.57 -26.78 30.70
N LEU A 593 -15.88 -27.36 29.55
CA LEU A 593 -16.20 -28.76 29.32
C LEU A 593 -15.02 -29.74 29.37
N GLN A 594 -13.79 -29.31 29.04
CA GLN A 594 -12.75 -30.24 28.55
C GLN A 594 -11.53 -30.48 29.46
N ASP A 595 -11.59 -30.08 30.73
CA ASP A 595 -10.60 -30.57 31.71
C ASP A 595 -10.97 -31.98 32.24
N PHE A 596 -11.11 -32.92 31.31
CA PHE A 596 -11.52 -34.31 31.59
C PHE A 596 -10.43 -35.11 32.32
N ALA A 597 -9.16 -34.74 32.19
CA ALA A 597 -8.06 -35.37 32.93
C ALA A 597 -8.24 -35.28 34.46
N ALA A 598 -9.02 -34.33 34.96
CA ALA A 598 -9.40 -34.28 36.38
C ALA A 598 -10.23 -35.51 36.83
N PHE A 599 -10.76 -36.33 35.92
CA PHE A 599 -11.37 -37.65 36.20
C PHE A 599 -10.37 -38.83 36.05
N ALA A 600 -9.18 -38.60 35.50
CA ALA A 600 -8.11 -39.60 35.38
C ALA A 600 -7.29 -39.73 36.68
N GLU A 601 -7.20 -38.65 37.46
CA GLU A 601 -6.42 -38.57 38.70
C GLU A 601 -6.83 -39.65 39.71
N ARG A 602 -5.89 -40.50 40.09
CA ARG A 602 -6.07 -41.50 41.14
C ARG A 602 -5.89 -40.84 42.52
N HIS A 603 -6.98 -40.77 43.30
CA HIS A 603 -6.97 -40.21 44.66
C HIS A 603 -7.00 -41.33 45.71
N GLU A 604 -6.07 -41.28 46.68
CA GLU A 604 -5.85 -42.34 47.68
C GLU A 604 -7.03 -42.58 48.65
N ASN A 605 -7.98 -41.64 48.72
CA ASN A 605 -9.06 -41.64 49.71
C ASN A 605 -10.34 -42.40 49.28
N GLN A 606 -10.50 -42.76 48.00
CA GLN A 606 -11.66 -43.53 47.54
C GLN A 606 -11.50 -45.02 47.88
N ARG A 607 -12.51 -45.63 48.49
CA ARG A 607 -12.48 -47.08 48.81
C ARG A 607 -12.88 -47.97 47.64
N ILE A 608 -13.60 -47.41 46.68
CA ILE A 608 -14.15 -48.10 45.51
C ILE A 608 -13.90 -47.19 44.30
N HIS A 609 -13.12 -47.67 43.34
CA HIS A 609 -12.92 -46.98 42.06
C HIS A 609 -13.83 -47.56 40.97
N ILE A 610 -14.18 -46.71 40.02
CA ILE A 610 -14.88 -46.98 38.75
C ILE A 610 -14.03 -46.38 37.62
N SER A 611 -14.31 -46.70 36.35
CA SER A 611 -13.51 -46.12 35.26
C SER A 611 -13.70 -44.60 35.13
N PRO A 612 -12.70 -43.86 34.63
CA PRO A 612 -12.85 -42.43 34.36
C PRO A 612 -14.00 -42.14 33.41
N GLN A 613 -14.27 -43.04 32.46
CA GLN A 613 -15.39 -42.95 31.53
C GLN A 613 -16.75 -43.15 32.22
N LEU A 614 -16.91 -44.17 33.06
CA LEU A 614 -18.14 -44.34 33.83
C LEU A 614 -18.38 -43.13 34.76
N THR A 615 -17.31 -42.53 35.29
CA THR A 615 -17.38 -41.29 36.08
C THR A 615 -17.80 -40.08 35.22
N LEU A 616 -17.26 -39.95 34.01
CA LEU A 616 -17.60 -38.90 33.04
C LEU A 616 -19.05 -39.03 32.55
N ALA A 617 -19.50 -40.25 32.23
CA ALA A 617 -20.89 -40.55 31.86
C ALA A 617 -21.85 -40.28 33.02
N THR A 618 -21.46 -40.63 34.26
CA THR A 618 -22.20 -40.28 35.49
C THR A 618 -22.33 -38.77 35.65
N PHE A 619 -21.24 -38.02 35.47
CA PHE A 619 -21.20 -36.56 35.53
C PHE A 619 -22.11 -35.91 34.47
N GLN A 620 -22.04 -36.36 33.22
CA GLN A 620 -22.90 -35.87 32.15
C GLN A 620 -24.37 -36.20 32.44
N PHE A 621 -24.70 -37.45 32.78
CA PHE A 621 -26.07 -37.85 33.08
C PHE A 621 -26.69 -37.07 34.25
N LEU A 622 -25.94 -36.84 35.33
CA LEU A 622 -26.43 -36.04 36.46
C LEU A 622 -26.67 -34.58 36.06
N SER A 623 -25.75 -33.97 35.31
CA SER A 623 -25.86 -32.56 34.92
C SER A 623 -26.93 -32.28 33.85
N THR A 624 -27.29 -33.28 33.03
CA THR A 624 -28.34 -33.15 32.00
C THR A 624 -29.71 -33.67 32.42
N SER A 625 -29.77 -34.81 33.12
CA SER A 625 -30.98 -35.63 33.24
C SER A 625 -31.63 -35.58 34.63
N VAL A 626 -30.95 -35.04 35.64
CA VAL A 626 -31.45 -34.98 37.02
C VAL A 626 -31.49 -33.53 37.50
N ASP A 627 -32.69 -32.93 37.57
CA ASP A 627 -32.86 -31.50 37.87
C ASP A 627 -32.19 -31.00 39.16
N ALA A 628 -31.93 -31.88 40.12
CA ALA A 628 -31.19 -31.54 41.33
C ALA A 628 -29.71 -31.17 41.07
N PHE A 629 -29.08 -31.75 40.05
CA PHE A 629 -27.63 -31.64 39.78
C PHE A 629 -27.29 -30.83 38.51
N ARG A 630 -28.26 -30.11 37.95
CA ARG A 630 -28.06 -29.20 36.80
C ARG A 630 -27.14 -28.02 37.16
N PRO A 631 -26.40 -27.44 36.19
CA PRO A 631 -25.47 -26.31 36.42
C PRO A 631 -26.10 -25.07 37.09
N ASP A 632 -27.41 -24.93 37.02
CA ASP A 632 -28.18 -23.91 37.74
C ASP A 632 -28.13 -24.10 39.27
N THR A 633 -28.32 -25.34 39.75
CA THR A 633 -28.41 -25.70 41.17
C THR A 633 -27.08 -26.12 41.79
N VAL A 634 -26.27 -26.89 41.06
CA VAL A 634 -24.92 -27.34 41.44
C VAL A 634 -24.01 -27.15 40.23
N SER A 635 -22.92 -26.39 40.36
CA SER A 635 -22.02 -26.12 39.24
C SER A 635 -21.22 -27.36 38.81
N GLU A 636 -20.82 -27.41 37.54
CA GLU A 636 -20.01 -28.49 36.96
C GLU A 636 -18.70 -28.75 37.73
N THR A 637 -18.05 -27.70 38.22
CA THR A 637 -16.85 -27.72 39.07
C THR A 637 -17.12 -28.42 40.41
N VAL A 638 -18.20 -28.04 41.10
CA VAL A 638 -18.58 -28.61 42.40
C VAL A 638 -19.16 -30.02 42.25
N LEU A 639 -19.92 -30.30 41.18
CA LEU A 639 -20.43 -31.64 40.87
C LEU A 639 -19.27 -32.61 40.58
N ARG A 640 -18.24 -32.17 39.85
CA ARG A 640 -17.01 -32.94 39.64
C ARG A 640 -16.31 -33.27 40.96
N ARG A 641 -16.24 -32.32 41.90
CA ARG A 641 -15.66 -32.55 43.24
C ARG A 641 -16.51 -33.45 44.13
N LEU A 642 -17.84 -33.37 44.03
CA LEU A 642 -18.76 -34.28 44.74
C LEU A 642 -18.55 -35.73 44.28
N LEU A 643 -18.33 -35.96 42.98
CA LEU A 643 -18.03 -37.30 42.43
C LEU A 643 -16.62 -37.83 42.78
N LYS A 644 -15.72 -36.99 43.31
CA LYS A 644 -14.40 -37.42 43.84
C LYS A 644 -14.45 -37.95 45.28
N GLN A 645 -15.50 -37.67 46.05
CA GLN A 645 -15.63 -38.15 47.44
C GLN A 645 -15.97 -39.66 47.51
N ASP A 646 -16.03 -40.28 48.70
CA ASP A 646 -16.38 -41.71 48.90
C ASP A 646 -17.91 -41.98 48.75
N VAL A 647 -18.52 -41.36 47.73
CA VAL A 647 -19.96 -41.41 47.42
C VAL A 647 -20.39 -42.70 46.73
N ILE A 648 -19.46 -43.45 46.15
CA ILE A 648 -19.71 -44.71 45.42
C ILE A 648 -19.80 -45.87 46.41
N GLN A 649 -20.84 -46.68 46.31
CA GLN A 649 -21.12 -47.81 47.19
C GLN A 649 -21.25 -49.10 46.39
N HIS A 650 -20.94 -50.24 47.03
CA HIS A 650 -20.86 -51.54 46.38
C HIS A 650 -21.52 -52.65 47.21
N ILE A 651 -22.51 -53.32 46.64
CA ILE A 651 -23.18 -54.50 47.23
C ILE A 651 -22.76 -55.77 46.48
N LYS A 652 -22.00 -56.64 47.16
CA LYS A 652 -21.68 -58.00 46.69
C LYS A 652 -22.75 -59.00 47.11
N VAL A 653 -23.65 -59.35 46.20
CA VAL A 653 -24.71 -60.36 46.45
C VAL A 653 -24.11 -61.76 46.60
N LYS A 654 -24.29 -62.39 47.76
CA LYS A 654 -23.84 -63.77 48.03
C LYS A 654 -25.00 -64.76 47.82
N ASN A 655 -24.78 -65.75 46.95
CA ASN A 655 -25.78 -66.68 46.40
C ASN A 655 -26.49 -67.66 47.38
N LYS A 656 -26.65 -67.36 48.67
CA LYS A 656 -27.22 -68.31 49.66
C LYS A 656 -28.24 -67.76 50.68
N SER A 657 -28.72 -66.54 50.56
CA SER A 657 -29.87 -66.04 51.33
C SER A 657 -30.78 -65.18 50.48
N LYS A 658 -32.10 -65.42 50.54
CA LYS A 658 -33.11 -64.66 49.79
C LYS A 658 -33.63 -63.41 50.52
N ARG A 659 -33.14 -63.10 51.75
CA ARG A 659 -33.61 -61.96 52.57
C ARG A 659 -32.53 -61.33 53.45
N ASP A 660 -31.30 -61.22 52.96
CA ASP A 660 -30.26 -60.47 53.70
C ASP A 660 -30.54 -58.97 53.62
N ALA A 661 -30.71 -58.32 54.77
CA ALA A 661 -31.06 -56.90 54.86
C ALA A 661 -30.06 -55.98 54.11
N CYS A 662 -28.79 -56.38 54.03
CA CYS A 662 -27.71 -55.71 53.32
C CYS A 662 -27.81 -55.76 51.78
N THR A 663 -28.81 -56.44 51.20
CA THR A 663 -29.09 -56.41 49.75
C THR A 663 -30.13 -55.36 49.35
N TYR A 664 -30.75 -54.68 50.31
CA TYR A 664 -31.72 -53.60 50.05
C TYR A 664 -31.03 -52.24 50.05
N VAL A 665 -31.20 -51.50 48.96
CA VAL A 665 -30.79 -50.10 48.80
C VAL A 665 -31.87 -49.16 49.34
N PHE A 666 -33.15 -49.50 49.13
CA PHE A 666 -34.29 -48.84 49.78
C PHE A 666 -35.28 -49.88 50.32
N GLN A 667 -36.02 -49.53 51.37
CA GLN A 667 -37.08 -50.36 51.93
C GLN A 667 -38.35 -49.52 52.10
N GLN A 668 -39.46 -49.99 51.55
CA GLN A 668 -40.76 -49.31 51.57
C GLN A 668 -41.16 -48.93 53.00
N GLY A 669 -41.58 -47.68 53.19
CA GLY A 669 -42.02 -47.17 54.48
C GLY A 669 -40.91 -46.83 55.49
N LYS A 670 -39.62 -46.98 55.16
CA LYS A 670 -38.51 -46.53 56.01
C LYS A 670 -38.01 -45.13 55.61
N PRO A 671 -37.86 -44.19 56.55
CA PRO A 671 -37.33 -42.86 56.24
C PRO A 671 -35.86 -42.92 55.79
N VAL A 672 -35.52 -42.11 54.78
CA VAL A 672 -34.19 -42.01 54.15
C VAL A 672 -33.85 -40.56 53.78
N ASP A 673 -32.55 -40.25 53.76
CA ASP A 673 -32.00 -38.90 53.52
C ASP A 673 -31.00 -38.85 52.35
N TYR A 674 -30.94 -39.89 51.53
CA TYR A 674 -30.00 -40.04 50.41
C TYR A 674 -30.70 -40.32 49.07
N PHE A 675 -30.09 -39.78 48.01
CA PHE A 675 -30.36 -40.11 46.61
C PHE A 675 -29.46 -41.28 46.16
N VAL A 676 -29.93 -42.05 45.18
CA VAL A 676 -29.16 -43.12 44.53
C VAL A 676 -29.25 -43.03 43.02
N LEU A 677 -28.12 -43.29 42.35
CA LEU A 677 -28.05 -43.62 40.93
C LEU A 677 -27.32 -44.97 40.76
N VAL A 678 -27.94 -45.93 40.08
CA VAL A 678 -27.28 -47.21 39.74
C VAL A 678 -26.25 -46.96 38.65
N LEU A 679 -25.01 -47.40 38.86
CA LEU A 679 -23.91 -47.27 37.90
C LEU A 679 -23.70 -48.57 37.12
N GLU A 680 -23.59 -49.69 37.84
CA GLU A 680 -23.47 -51.03 37.24
C GLU A 680 -24.32 -52.04 38.02
N GLY A 681 -24.77 -53.09 37.32
CA GLY A 681 -25.61 -54.14 37.88
C GLY A 681 -27.11 -53.88 37.68
N ARG A 682 -27.94 -54.72 38.31
CA ARG A 682 -29.41 -54.68 38.19
C ARG A 682 -30.09 -54.81 39.55
N VAL A 683 -31.18 -54.07 39.72
CA VAL A 683 -31.99 -54.02 40.93
C VAL A 683 -33.43 -54.44 40.67
N GLU A 684 -34.02 -55.13 41.64
CA GLU A 684 -35.44 -55.40 41.73
C GLU A 684 -36.09 -54.25 42.50
N VAL A 685 -37.08 -53.61 41.91
CA VAL A 685 -37.86 -52.53 42.53
C VAL A 685 -39.28 -53.03 42.77
N THR A 686 -39.79 -52.82 43.98
CA THR A 686 -41.16 -53.20 44.36
C THR A 686 -41.94 -51.96 44.76
N VAL A 687 -42.95 -51.54 43.99
CA VAL A 687 -43.71 -50.29 44.19
C VAL A 687 -45.12 -50.55 44.71
N GLY A 688 -45.58 -49.66 45.59
CA GLY A 688 -46.98 -49.54 45.97
C GLY A 688 -47.50 -50.66 46.88
N ARG A 689 -48.80 -50.62 47.17
CA ARG A 689 -49.48 -51.60 48.06
C ARG A 689 -49.74 -52.95 47.40
N GLU A 690 -49.72 -52.99 46.07
CA GLU A 690 -49.93 -54.20 45.26
C GLU A 690 -48.64 -55.00 45.07
N ASN A 691 -47.48 -54.48 45.53
CA ASN A 691 -46.15 -55.09 45.38
C ASN A 691 -45.78 -55.36 43.92
N LEU A 692 -46.03 -54.39 43.03
CA LEU A 692 -45.66 -54.50 41.62
C LEU A 692 -44.13 -54.52 41.49
N VAL A 693 -43.59 -55.59 40.91
CA VAL A 693 -42.15 -55.86 40.79
C VAL A 693 -41.67 -55.56 39.38
N PHE A 694 -40.57 -54.81 39.26
CA PHE A 694 -39.85 -54.60 38.00
C PHE A 694 -38.34 -54.63 38.21
N GLU A 695 -37.60 -54.96 37.14
CA GLU A 695 -36.13 -54.94 37.12
C GLU A 695 -35.65 -53.61 36.49
N ALA A 696 -34.67 -52.97 37.12
CA ALA A 696 -34.07 -51.73 36.68
C ALA A 696 -32.53 -51.89 36.58
N GLY A 697 -31.92 -51.24 35.59
CA GLY A 697 -30.49 -51.38 35.26
C GLY A 697 -29.66 -50.12 35.55
N PRO A 698 -28.47 -50.01 34.92
CA PRO A 698 -27.62 -48.81 34.94
C PRO A 698 -28.37 -47.52 34.60
N PHE A 699 -27.87 -46.41 35.14
CA PHE A 699 -28.40 -45.05 34.99
C PHE A 699 -29.86 -44.84 35.45
N THR A 700 -30.44 -45.79 36.19
CA THR A 700 -31.72 -45.58 36.89
C THR A 700 -31.49 -44.97 38.27
N TYR A 701 -32.33 -44.01 38.66
CA TYR A 701 -32.14 -43.22 39.88
C TYR A 701 -33.39 -43.17 40.79
N PHE A 702 -33.15 -42.99 42.08
CA PHE A 702 -34.12 -43.09 43.15
C PHE A 702 -33.87 -42.02 44.22
N GLY A 703 -34.90 -41.67 44.99
CA GLY A 703 -34.74 -40.78 46.16
C GLY A 703 -34.45 -39.30 45.88
N VAL A 704 -34.73 -38.75 44.69
CA VAL A 704 -34.54 -37.30 44.38
C VAL A 704 -35.25 -36.39 45.40
N GLN A 705 -36.43 -36.80 45.88
CA GLN A 705 -37.21 -36.10 46.91
C GLN A 705 -36.55 -36.09 48.30
N ALA A 706 -35.49 -36.86 48.53
CA ALA A 706 -34.66 -36.74 49.73
C ALA A 706 -33.71 -35.53 49.67
N LEU A 707 -33.39 -35.05 48.45
CA LEU A 707 -32.51 -33.90 48.23
C LEU A 707 -33.29 -32.58 48.10
N THR A 708 -34.42 -32.59 47.40
CA THR A 708 -35.18 -31.38 47.06
C THR A 708 -36.24 -31.03 48.09
N GLN A 709 -36.36 -29.74 48.42
CA GLN A 709 -37.47 -29.24 49.22
C GLN A 709 -38.66 -28.93 48.30
N ASN A 710 -39.72 -29.75 48.37
CA ASN A 710 -41.03 -29.35 47.87
C ASN A 710 -41.63 -28.30 48.81
N ILE A 711 -41.22 -27.04 48.64
CA ILE A 711 -41.84 -25.89 49.30
C ILE A 711 -43.21 -25.67 48.65
N GLY A 712 -44.26 -26.18 49.29
CA GLY A 712 -45.63 -25.85 48.92
C GLY A 712 -45.91 -24.38 49.24
N VAL A 713 -46.16 -23.59 48.18
CA VAL A 713 -46.71 -22.22 48.15
C VAL A 713 -46.62 -21.46 49.49
N ALA A 714 -45.47 -20.84 49.73
CA ALA A 714 -45.25 -19.83 50.77
C ALA A 714 -44.37 -18.71 50.21
N GLU A 715 -44.51 -17.50 50.76
CA GLU A 715 -44.09 -16.25 50.12
C GLU A 715 -42.57 -16.07 49.96
N SER A 716 -42.19 -15.24 48.99
CA SER A 716 -40.81 -14.95 48.63
C SER A 716 -40.02 -14.25 49.75
N PRO A 717 -38.85 -14.77 50.17
CA PRO A 717 -37.99 -14.08 51.14
C PRO A 717 -37.31 -12.87 50.50
N THR A 718 -37.29 -11.74 51.22
CA THR A 718 -36.63 -10.50 50.79
C THR A 718 -35.12 -10.53 51.09
N PRO A 719 -34.28 -9.73 50.41
CA PRO A 719 -32.81 -9.88 50.44
C PRO A 719 -32.12 -9.62 51.80
N SER A 720 -32.84 -9.08 52.78
CA SER A 720 -32.26 -8.52 54.02
C SER A 720 -31.92 -9.53 55.12
N ALA A 721 -32.23 -10.82 54.93
CA ALA A 721 -32.26 -11.82 56.01
C ALA A 721 -31.01 -12.73 56.12
N MET A 722 -29.93 -12.48 55.36
CA MET A 722 -28.74 -13.36 55.36
C MET A 722 -27.85 -13.27 56.62
N GLY A 723 -28.17 -12.41 57.59
CA GLY A 723 -27.31 -12.11 58.74
C GLY A 723 -27.27 -13.12 59.89
N SER A 724 -28.18 -14.11 59.95
CA SER A 724 -28.17 -15.14 61.00
C SER A 724 -28.91 -16.40 60.56
N LEU A 725 -28.17 -17.50 60.33
CA LEU A 725 -28.72 -18.81 59.98
C LEU A 725 -28.19 -19.98 60.82
N GLN A 726 -27.25 -19.75 61.76
CA GLN A 726 -26.69 -20.78 62.64
C GLN A 726 -27.78 -21.56 63.43
N ASN A 727 -28.87 -20.93 63.84
CA ASN A 727 -29.77 -21.47 64.87
C ASN A 727 -31.02 -22.24 64.36
N ILE A 728 -31.19 -22.46 63.05
CA ILE A 728 -32.42 -23.08 62.50
C ILE A 728 -32.24 -24.61 62.21
N ASN A 729 -31.00 -25.10 62.18
CA ASN A 729 -30.65 -26.25 61.35
C ASN A 729 -30.70 -27.65 62.02
N MET A 730 -31.37 -27.82 63.16
CA MET A 730 -31.59 -29.15 63.77
C MET A 730 -33.05 -29.61 63.64
N ASP A 731 -33.98 -28.77 64.11
CA ASP A 731 -35.43 -29.04 64.08
C ASP A 731 -35.97 -29.10 62.63
N SER A 732 -35.39 -28.30 61.72
CA SER A 732 -35.73 -28.32 60.29
C SER A 732 -35.19 -29.55 59.53
N MET A 733 -34.17 -30.25 60.05
CA MET A 733 -33.70 -31.51 59.46
C MET A 733 -34.66 -32.66 59.74
N LEU A 734 -35.14 -32.78 60.98
CA LEU A 734 -36.02 -33.86 61.42
C LEU A 734 -37.43 -33.82 60.82
N ARG A 735 -37.89 -32.65 60.31
CA ARG A 735 -39.24 -32.45 59.78
C ARG A 735 -39.45 -32.88 58.33
N HIS A 736 -38.38 -33.27 57.61
CA HIS A 736 -38.43 -33.50 56.16
C HIS A 736 -37.66 -34.75 55.70
N THR A 737 -37.78 -35.87 56.40
CA THR A 737 -37.21 -37.15 55.91
C THR A 737 -38.11 -37.76 54.84
N PHE A 738 -37.54 -38.11 53.69
CA PHE A 738 -38.30 -38.76 52.61
C PHE A 738 -38.62 -40.20 53.01
N VAL A 739 -39.83 -40.68 52.71
CA VAL A 739 -40.25 -42.06 52.94
C VAL A 739 -40.67 -42.64 51.59
N PRO A 740 -39.92 -43.61 51.02
CA PRO A 740 -40.26 -44.20 49.73
C PRO A 740 -41.46 -45.14 49.90
N ASP A 741 -42.37 -45.07 48.94
CA ASP A 741 -43.47 -46.03 48.74
C ASP A 741 -43.00 -47.29 47.99
N TYR A 742 -41.67 -47.48 47.88
CA TYR A 742 -41.01 -48.57 47.17
C TYR A 742 -39.82 -49.15 47.93
N SER A 743 -39.48 -50.40 47.63
CA SER A 743 -38.20 -51.02 48.00
C SER A 743 -37.33 -51.21 46.76
N VAL A 744 -36.00 -51.13 46.92
CA VAL A 744 -35.01 -51.41 45.87
C VAL A 744 -34.02 -52.43 46.41
N ARG A 745 -33.81 -53.54 45.70
CA ARG A 745 -32.99 -54.69 46.12
C ARG A 745 -32.00 -55.08 45.02
N ALA A 746 -30.72 -55.24 45.36
CA ALA A 746 -29.72 -55.77 44.43
C ALA A 746 -30.07 -57.20 43.97
N ILE A 747 -30.03 -57.45 42.66
CA ILE A 747 -30.15 -58.80 42.06
C ILE A 747 -28.74 -59.34 41.77
N THR A 748 -27.91 -58.53 41.12
CA THR A 748 -26.51 -58.82 40.79
C THR A 748 -25.57 -58.18 41.81
N GLU A 749 -24.25 -58.38 41.64
CA GLU A 749 -23.26 -57.41 42.13
C GLU A 749 -23.63 -56.01 41.59
N LEU A 750 -23.56 -54.99 42.46
CA LEU A 750 -24.19 -53.68 42.21
C LEU A 750 -23.27 -52.54 42.66
N TYR A 751 -22.87 -51.70 41.72
CA TYR A 751 -22.19 -50.43 41.98
C TYR A 751 -23.19 -49.28 41.82
N TYR A 752 -23.27 -48.40 42.82
CA TYR A 752 -24.23 -47.30 42.82
C TYR A 752 -23.66 -46.07 43.53
N LEU A 753 -23.96 -44.90 42.97
CA LEU A 753 -23.65 -43.61 43.58
C LEU A 753 -24.69 -43.33 44.67
N THR A 754 -24.22 -42.88 45.84
CA THR A 754 -25.06 -42.40 46.94
C THR A 754 -24.75 -40.94 47.25
N VAL A 755 -25.77 -40.09 47.31
CA VAL A 755 -25.60 -38.68 47.68
C VAL A 755 -26.52 -38.37 48.87
N LYS A 756 -25.94 -38.20 50.05
CA LYS A 756 -26.67 -37.74 51.25
C LYS A 756 -27.08 -36.29 51.10
N ARG A 757 -28.24 -35.93 51.66
CA ARG A 757 -28.78 -34.56 51.66
C ARG A 757 -27.81 -33.53 52.27
N SER A 758 -27.05 -33.92 53.30
CA SER A 758 -26.00 -33.08 53.90
C SER A 758 -24.95 -32.67 52.88
N LEU A 759 -24.37 -33.64 52.16
CA LEU A 759 -23.36 -33.42 51.11
C LEU A 759 -23.92 -32.62 49.93
N TYR A 760 -25.16 -32.88 49.51
CA TYR A 760 -25.85 -32.10 48.47
C TYR A 760 -26.08 -30.64 48.89
N LEU A 761 -26.46 -30.38 50.14
CA LEU A 761 -26.59 -29.02 50.67
C LEU A 761 -25.24 -28.32 50.82
N ALA A 762 -24.16 -29.05 51.13
CA ALA A 762 -22.80 -28.51 51.09
C ALA A 762 -22.38 -28.12 49.66
N ALA A 763 -22.59 -29.00 48.67
CA ALA A 763 -22.34 -28.70 47.26
C ALA A 763 -23.16 -27.50 46.75
N LYS A 764 -24.43 -27.37 47.15
CA LYS A 764 -25.25 -26.20 46.82
C LYS A 764 -24.73 -24.91 47.46
N ARG A 765 -24.20 -24.97 48.70
CA ARG A 765 -23.53 -23.82 49.36
C ARG A 765 -22.24 -23.45 48.63
N ALA A 766 -21.37 -24.42 48.31
CA ALA A 766 -20.15 -24.20 47.54
C ALA A 766 -20.44 -23.58 46.16
N THR A 767 -21.50 -24.02 45.48
CA THR A 767 -21.95 -23.44 44.20
C THR A 767 -22.38 -21.97 44.34
N LEU A 768 -23.05 -21.61 45.43
CA LEU A 768 -23.41 -20.21 45.72
C LEU A 768 -22.18 -19.36 46.07
N MET A 769 -21.20 -19.94 46.78
CA MET A 769 -19.92 -19.29 47.06
C MET A 769 -19.11 -19.06 45.78
N GLU A 770 -19.07 -20.03 44.85
CA GLU A 770 -18.43 -19.90 43.53
C GLU A 770 -19.04 -18.75 42.72
N LYS A 771 -20.38 -18.75 42.57
CA LYS A 771 -21.13 -17.72 41.83
C LYS A 771 -20.92 -16.33 42.48
N GLY A 772 -20.74 -16.25 43.80
CA GLY A 772 -20.38 -15.02 44.52
C GLY A 772 -18.91 -14.59 44.42
N ALA A 773 -17.97 -15.53 44.31
CA ALA A 773 -16.53 -15.27 44.21
C ALA A 773 -16.11 -14.86 42.78
N LEU A 774 -16.70 -15.49 41.76
CA LEU A 774 -16.55 -15.11 40.35
C LEU A 774 -16.99 -13.65 40.11
N SER A 775 -18.04 -13.19 40.80
CA SER A 775 -18.50 -11.79 40.78
C SER A 775 -17.51 -10.79 41.43
N LYS A 776 -16.42 -11.26 42.03
CA LYS A 776 -15.38 -10.45 42.69
C LYS A 776 -13.98 -10.62 42.10
N GLY A 777 -13.81 -11.45 41.06
CA GLY A 777 -12.53 -11.63 40.37
C GLY A 777 -11.48 -12.44 41.14
N ALA A 778 -11.89 -13.32 42.06
CA ALA A 778 -10.98 -14.24 42.74
C ALA A 778 -10.43 -15.34 41.80
N THR A 779 -9.25 -15.89 42.12
CA THR A 779 -8.66 -17.02 41.39
C THR A 779 -9.15 -18.37 41.91
N ASN A 780 -9.30 -19.36 41.01
CA ASN A 780 -9.85 -20.67 41.35
C ASN A 780 -9.07 -21.38 42.47
N GLU A 781 -7.73 -21.36 42.42
CA GLU A 781 -6.87 -22.11 43.36
C GLU A 781 -7.15 -21.80 44.85
N GLN A 782 -7.51 -20.55 45.19
CA GLN A 782 -7.85 -20.17 46.56
C GLN A 782 -9.23 -20.74 46.96
N PHE A 783 -10.22 -20.59 46.07
CA PHE A 783 -11.57 -21.11 46.25
C PHE A 783 -11.59 -22.65 46.39
N ASP A 784 -10.74 -23.33 45.62
CA ASP A 784 -10.68 -24.79 45.56
C ASP A 784 -10.31 -25.41 46.91
N THR A 785 -9.28 -24.87 47.58
CA THR A 785 -8.89 -25.34 48.92
C THR A 785 -9.89 -25.00 50.04
N GLU A 786 -10.88 -24.14 49.79
CA GLU A 786 -11.97 -23.84 50.73
C GLU A 786 -13.17 -24.77 50.49
N VAL A 787 -13.51 -25.03 49.22
CA VAL A 787 -14.56 -26.00 48.84
C VAL A 787 -14.22 -27.41 49.29
N ASP A 788 -13.00 -27.89 49.06
CA ASP A 788 -12.65 -29.27 49.42
C ASP A 788 -12.67 -29.48 50.94
N LYS A 789 -12.29 -28.46 51.74
CA LYS A 789 -12.47 -28.49 53.20
C LYS A 789 -13.94 -28.54 53.61
N LEU A 790 -14.81 -27.76 52.95
CA LEU A 790 -16.25 -27.75 53.22
C LEU A 790 -16.96 -29.06 52.83
N LEU A 791 -16.42 -29.82 51.88
CA LEU A 791 -16.92 -31.15 51.54
C LEU A 791 -16.36 -32.22 52.50
N GLN A 792 -15.07 -32.18 52.81
CA GLN A 792 -14.41 -33.13 53.72
C GLN A 792 -14.92 -33.03 55.17
N SER A 793 -15.11 -31.81 55.71
CA SER A 793 -15.59 -31.65 57.10
C SER A 793 -16.96 -32.27 57.33
N VAL A 794 -17.82 -32.26 56.31
CA VAL A 794 -19.16 -32.87 56.36
C VAL A 794 -19.07 -34.40 56.39
N ASP A 795 -18.05 -35.00 55.76
CA ASP A 795 -17.86 -36.45 55.79
C ASP A 795 -17.24 -36.94 57.12
N GLU A 796 -16.35 -36.14 57.74
CA GLU A 796 -15.87 -36.39 59.10
C GLU A 796 -17.01 -36.36 60.14
N ASP A 797 -17.87 -35.33 60.13
CA ASP A 797 -19.07 -35.24 60.99
C ASP A 797 -20.02 -36.45 60.83
N ILE A 798 -20.14 -36.96 59.59
CA ILE A 798 -20.93 -38.15 59.27
C ILE A 798 -20.28 -39.43 59.79
N SER A 799 -18.95 -39.52 59.83
CA SER A 799 -18.24 -40.69 60.35
C SER A 799 -18.37 -40.84 61.87
N ILE A 800 -18.37 -39.71 62.60
CA ILE A 800 -18.42 -39.67 64.08
C ILE A 800 -19.81 -40.04 64.61
N SER A 801 -20.87 -39.82 63.82
CA SER A 801 -22.27 -40.05 64.22
C SER A 801 -22.79 -41.47 63.92
N GLY A 802 -21.94 -42.38 63.43
CA GLY A 802 -22.33 -43.64 62.78
C GLY A 802 -22.13 -44.97 63.54
N GLU A 803 -21.91 -44.99 64.86
CA GLU A 803 -21.68 -46.26 65.59
C GLU A 803 -22.93 -47.15 65.73
N HIS A 804 -23.11 -48.11 64.81
CA HIS A 804 -23.76 -49.38 65.15
C HIS A 804 -23.15 -50.58 64.38
N LYS A 805 -22.83 -51.64 65.13
CA LYS A 805 -21.87 -52.69 64.73
C LYS A 805 -22.37 -53.69 63.69
N THR A 806 -21.43 -54.14 62.84
CA THR A 806 -21.32 -55.57 62.48
C THR A 806 -19.93 -56.09 62.91
N PRO A 807 -19.79 -57.36 63.36
CA PRO A 807 -18.56 -57.81 64.01
C PRO A 807 -17.52 -58.36 63.02
N SER A 808 -16.38 -57.66 62.88
CA SER A 808 -15.19 -58.21 62.23
C SER A 808 -14.45 -59.17 63.17
N ARG A 809 -14.30 -60.43 62.73
CA ARG A 809 -13.60 -61.49 63.46
C ARG A 809 -12.11 -61.20 63.53
N GLN A 810 -11.56 -61.11 64.75
CA GLN A 810 -10.12 -60.96 64.97
C GLN A 810 -9.33 -62.11 64.33
N VAL A 811 -8.25 -61.75 63.62
CA VAL A 811 -7.14 -62.63 63.25
C VAL A 811 -5.85 -61.88 63.53
N SER A 812 -5.17 -62.23 64.61
CA SER A 812 -3.93 -61.57 65.05
C SER A 812 -2.71 -62.13 64.31
N PRO A 813 -1.77 -61.29 63.84
CA PRO A 813 -0.38 -61.66 63.64
C PRO A 813 0.38 -61.51 64.97
N ASN A 814 1.00 -62.57 65.48
CA ASN A 814 1.93 -62.46 66.61
C ASN A 814 3.27 -61.84 66.15
N PRO A 815 3.85 -60.88 66.89
CA PRO A 815 5.26 -60.54 66.73
C PRO A 815 6.15 -61.59 67.41
N MET A 816 7.25 -61.98 66.76
CA MET A 816 8.31 -62.81 67.35
C MET A 816 9.49 -61.91 67.74
N PRO A 817 9.98 -61.95 69.00
CA PRO A 817 11.07 -61.09 69.46
C PRO A 817 12.45 -61.75 69.35
N VAL A 818 13.47 -61.00 68.91
CA VAL A 818 14.89 -61.35 69.12
C VAL A 818 15.66 -60.07 69.45
N SER A 819 16.57 -60.16 70.42
CA SER A 819 17.43 -59.06 70.90
C SER A 819 18.87 -59.21 70.43
N ALA A 820 19.55 -58.12 70.06
CA ALA A 820 20.97 -57.89 70.39
C ALA A 820 21.45 -56.48 69.99
N SER A 821 22.12 -55.82 70.95
CA SER A 821 23.18 -54.81 70.71
C SER A 821 24.52 -55.42 71.17
N PRO A 822 25.70 -54.79 71.02
CA PRO A 822 26.07 -53.61 70.21
C PRO A 822 27.31 -53.88 69.32
N LEU A 823 27.82 -52.88 68.58
CA LEU A 823 29.26 -52.67 68.39
C LEU A 823 29.58 -51.25 67.85
N THR A 824 30.83 -50.81 67.96
CA THR A 824 31.25 -49.38 67.87
C THR A 824 32.46 -49.15 66.95
N ARG A 825 32.50 -47.95 66.32
CA ARG A 825 33.64 -47.06 65.91
C ARG A 825 33.12 -46.07 64.85
N SER A 826 33.21 -44.73 64.95
CA SER A 826 34.36 -43.77 65.07
C SER A 826 35.25 -43.71 63.83
N SER A 827 35.83 -42.60 63.35
CA SER A 827 35.70 -41.12 63.50
C SER A 827 36.72 -40.48 62.51
N PHE A 828 36.79 -39.20 62.11
CA PHE A 828 36.33 -37.86 62.57
C PHE A 828 35.82 -37.07 61.32
N ALA A 829 35.00 -36.00 61.35
CA ALA A 829 34.86 -34.77 62.16
C ALA A 829 35.80 -33.60 61.79
N ARG A 830 35.23 -32.49 61.28
CA ARG A 830 35.63 -31.05 61.35
C ARG A 830 34.75 -30.22 60.39
N ALA A 831 34.38 -28.96 60.63
CA ALA A 831 34.18 -28.23 61.90
C ALA A 831 33.34 -26.96 61.63
N SER A 832 32.39 -26.65 62.53
CA SER A 832 31.79 -25.31 62.70
C SER A 832 32.79 -24.40 63.49
N PRO A 833 32.56 -23.08 63.73
CA PRO A 833 31.28 -22.35 63.88
C PRO A 833 31.22 -21.11 62.92
N ASP A 834 30.37 -20.08 63.06
CA ASP A 834 29.52 -19.67 64.19
C ASP A 834 28.22 -18.96 63.79
N LYS A 835 27.40 -18.72 64.81
CA LYS A 835 26.13 -17.98 64.78
C LYS A 835 26.33 -16.50 64.44
N ASN A 836 25.37 -15.94 63.72
CA ASN A 836 24.39 -15.04 64.33
C ASN A 836 23.22 -14.85 63.38
N GLY A 837 22.08 -14.41 63.91
CA GLY A 837 20.95 -13.97 63.10
C GLY A 837 20.35 -12.73 63.75
N ASP A 838 19.73 -11.88 62.93
CA ASP A 838 18.70 -10.96 63.40
C ASP A 838 17.70 -10.67 62.28
N LYS A 839 16.61 -9.99 62.65
CA LYS A 839 15.44 -9.67 61.81
C LYS A 839 15.56 -8.24 61.19
N PRO A 840 14.50 -7.66 60.57
CA PRO A 840 13.83 -8.10 59.33
C PRO A 840 13.61 -6.92 58.33
N ASP A 841 12.73 -7.14 57.35
CA ASP A 841 11.84 -6.17 56.67
C ASP A 841 12.31 -5.28 55.49
N GLU A 842 11.31 -5.09 54.60
CA GLU A 842 11.05 -4.07 53.56
C GLU A 842 11.89 -3.89 52.26
N GLN A 843 11.13 -4.03 51.16
CA GLN A 843 11.08 -3.20 49.94
C GLN A 843 12.29 -3.11 48.97
N GLU A 844 12.14 -3.86 47.87
CA GLU A 844 11.93 -3.29 46.52
C GLU A 844 12.83 -2.10 46.06
N LYS A 845 13.86 -2.42 45.25
CA LYS A 845 14.03 -1.78 43.92
C LYS A 845 15.00 -2.45 42.96
N LEU A 846 14.47 -2.75 41.77
CA LEU A 846 15.04 -2.49 40.44
C LEU A 846 16.52 -2.06 40.39
N LEU A 847 17.40 -2.92 39.82
CA LEU A 847 18.26 -2.59 38.66
C LEU A 847 19.25 -3.73 38.31
N LYS A 848 18.80 -4.71 37.51
CA LYS A 848 19.56 -5.30 36.39
C LYS A 848 18.65 -6.17 35.53
#